data_AF-A0A5J5IC36-F1
#
_entry.id   AF-A0A5J5IC36-F1
#
_cell.length_a   1.000
_cell.length_b   1.000
_cell.length_c   1.000
_cell.angle_alpha   90.00
_cell.angle_beta   90.00
_cell.angle_gamma   90.00
#
_symmetry.space_group_name_H-M   'P 1'
#
loop_
_entity.id
_entity.type
_entity.pdbx_description
1 polymer ?
#
loop_
_entity_poly.entity_id
_entity_poly.type
_entity_poly.pdbx_seq_one_letter_code
_entity_poly.pdbx_strand_id
1 'polypeptide(L)'
;MKRRKFLQSTGLLTTMGYLSQATLLRGRFFMGQNIINADFHKAIISKSGNHVILENQYTSFAFDTGTGTYVITDKLSGINSISDAAFKINEWRSDDKDFERNYKKRKVSDDSGDALALDITLEKPNGPRLLFTVILYHNYGFLNITGGIKNTLNHSIQVQEIYAVSNAKIFQDTDVAENFAMIDGFSGGEPLEYGTRMYSPLTRSNALKSRNNILLTFTNDNQRKVAVLGGLTYHDFDKFAFIEQARRTELEKGADGKNSLLCYLNLPFDTSDQKDDKELLRVESKMLLQRWNYHEFRCEETATSAKSPGDIIITTEHIDPDKRYLLGFSWWNGYQHGDHEDNHQSVYIEYTKDDHYKRISLISNHTVPRFDGVKKKDVEQVEFSLPADAIASKTFKIIFTKGDGQEKDRNVYLSEIWLRDGSFQPLLPNSLTEVKECVKPRISYTANLFAKDPVGKKVDPGIVYKPLDSFYIDVGSNDPFIALEEYGKRVCSAQAVNLSIYDFPTVCLWYAESAGYGNSGAENSTVGAVNEMQIIKDSGFLNYSRVAVRLVPDSYMPDNQQGWWDDEHWQREIKEHVGGKHGRYISPFETSEKWGKAVTELGGIPLTYFQTGYRSEDYAKAYPGHMLFNKTYAWKNGAEDPNGEIFTSWKKTWERNGQVVWGYDYTDPGFLQHLTEVYHNLRKGGVKGLMFDYPSSGWAKDGGMEDKHATTAAAYRNIFKYASDGLGPGAYVHERNMERGSDSTIGLVASMRTENDTDIMDSATVTRCGLRWYKNRVLINQDTDSKNIVRLKDNRDVVRSVLTMCYVVSGRLLLANSFRQFSKDMFWDLTRTFPYHTQNKSARPVDAFVSPIPMVYDFEVNDKWHQVTFFNPDQEKEKKIGIYISGDRFNGSLALNKHKSYYVYDFWNDNFTGKLKGSAKLEQVLRPGEARMMSVREVLEVPQVLSTNRHIMQGYLDMIKTKWNPVTKTLNGISKIVSNDPYVISIASNGYKSLYCFCNDDGTRLTLFNESNGLVKLKIECPGNKEIEWAAVFDRR
;
A
#
# COMPACT_ATOMS: atom_id res chain seq x y z
N MET A 1 7.88 -50.86 -9.12
CA MET A 1 7.06 -52.05 -9.47
C MET A 1 5.91 -52.10 -8.46
N LYS A 2 4.61 -52.32 -8.78
CA LYS A 2 3.94 -53.58 -9.21
C LYS A 2 4.31 -54.75 -8.26
N ARG A 3 3.40 -55.48 -7.58
CA ARG A 3 1.91 -55.63 -7.67
C ARG A 3 1.30 -56.39 -6.44
N ARG A 4 0.08 -56.00 -5.99
CA ARG A 4 -1.10 -56.86 -5.55
C ARG A 4 -0.91 -57.84 -4.35
N LYS A 5 -1.91 -58.44 -3.68
CA LYS A 5 -3.40 -58.37 -3.40
C LYS A 5 -3.65 -59.32 -2.17
N PHE A 6 -4.76 -59.50 -1.43
CA PHE A 6 -6.26 -59.51 -1.58
C PHE A 6 -6.86 -59.03 -0.20
N LEU A 7 -8.05 -58.40 -0.02
CA LEU A 7 -9.46 -58.84 -0.18
C LEU A 7 -9.80 -60.06 0.73
N GLN A 8 -10.90 -60.15 1.51
CA GLN A 8 -12.25 -59.53 1.60
C GLN A 8 -12.80 -59.70 3.06
N SER A 9 -13.94 -59.18 3.59
CA SER A 9 -15.00 -58.21 3.19
C SER A 9 -15.96 -57.90 4.40
N THR A 10 -17.14 -57.29 4.15
CA THR A 10 -18.29 -56.99 5.06
C THR A 10 -18.14 -55.80 6.03
N GLY A 11 -19.08 -54.84 6.12
CA GLY A 11 -20.18 -54.48 5.19
C GLY A 11 -21.17 -53.43 5.74
N LEU A 12 -21.56 -52.43 4.91
CA LEU A 12 -22.59 -51.37 5.09
C LEU A 12 -22.46 -50.47 6.36
N LEU A 13 -22.72 -49.14 6.36
CA LEU A 13 -23.73 -48.35 5.63
C LEU A 13 -23.27 -46.90 5.30
N THR A 14 -23.84 -46.36 4.21
CA THR A 14 -24.08 -44.93 3.88
C THR A 14 -23.26 -43.79 4.53
N THR A 15 -22.46 -43.11 3.70
CA THR A 15 -22.50 -41.62 3.61
C THR A 15 -22.05 -41.18 2.22
N MET A 16 -22.84 -40.35 1.53
CA MET A 16 -22.53 -39.89 0.16
C MET A 16 -23.22 -38.55 -0.11
N GLY A 17 -22.55 -37.62 -0.82
CA GLY A 17 -23.27 -36.60 -1.60
C GLY A 17 -23.28 -35.14 -1.13
N TYR A 18 -22.17 -34.57 -0.62
CA TYR A 18 -21.99 -33.10 -0.65
C TYR A 18 -20.60 -32.72 -1.19
N LEU A 19 -20.52 -32.58 -2.51
CA LEU A 19 -19.38 -32.01 -3.25
C LEU A 19 -19.93 -31.11 -4.37
N SER A 20 -20.26 -29.87 -4.01
CA SER A 20 -20.97 -28.92 -4.90
C SER A 20 -20.03 -27.88 -5.52
N GLN A 21 -19.68 -28.11 -6.78
CA GLN A 21 -19.46 -27.09 -7.84
C GLN A 21 -18.75 -25.78 -7.43
N ALA A 22 -17.43 -25.73 -7.61
CA ALA A 22 -16.62 -24.49 -7.54
C ALA A 22 -15.66 -24.27 -8.74
N THR A 23 -15.69 -25.14 -9.77
CA THR A 23 -14.57 -25.29 -10.72
C THR A 23 -14.93 -25.14 -12.21
N LEU A 24 -16.16 -24.72 -12.56
CA LEU A 24 -16.54 -24.42 -13.94
C LEU A 24 -17.44 -23.17 -14.03
N LEU A 25 -16.82 -21.98 -14.06
CA LEU A 25 -17.42 -20.74 -14.57
C LEU A 25 -16.36 -19.63 -14.81
N ARG A 26 -15.30 -19.96 -15.57
CA ARG A 26 -14.42 -18.96 -16.22
C ARG A 26 -14.60 -19.07 -17.74
N GLY A 27 -14.62 -17.94 -18.45
CA GLY A 27 -14.61 -17.91 -19.92
C GLY A 27 -15.96 -17.86 -20.64
N ARG A 28 -16.85 -16.92 -20.29
CA ARG A 28 -17.94 -16.44 -21.17
C ARG A 28 -18.23 -14.94 -21.02
N PHE A 29 -17.34 -14.13 -21.58
CA PHE A 29 -17.69 -12.80 -22.13
C PHE A 29 -17.16 -12.74 -23.58
N PHE A 30 -17.81 -11.93 -24.41
CA PHE A 30 -17.77 -11.97 -25.88
C PHE A 30 -18.25 -13.29 -26.52
N MET A 31 -19.44 -13.24 -27.14
CA MET A 31 -19.77 -14.03 -28.33
C MET A 31 -20.92 -13.35 -29.09
N GLY A 32 -20.57 -12.32 -29.86
CA GLY A 32 -21.21 -12.17 -31.17
C GLY A 32 -20.69 -13.29 -32.07
N GLN A 33 -21.52 -13.81 -32.98
CA GLN A 33 -21.16 -14.99 -33.76
C GLN A 33 -20.02 -14.70 -34.74
N ASN A 34 -18.92 -15.43 -34.61
CA ASN A 34 -18.07 -15.87 -35.73
C ASN A 34 -17.21 -17.07 -35.29
N ILE A 35 -16.83 -17.91 -36.26
CA ILE A 35 -15.98 -19.08 -36.02
C ILE A 35 -14.51 -18.60 -36.01
N ILE A 36 -13.83 -18.74 -34.87
CA ILE A 36 -12.44 -18.27 -34.68
C ILE A 36 -11.55 -19.47 -34.32
N ASN A 37 -10.34 -19.53 -34.90
CA ASN A 37 -9.37 -20.60 -34.69
C ASN A 37 -8.84 -20.63 -33.24
N ALA A 38 -8.78 -21.82 -32.65
CA ALA A 38 -8.37 -22.06 -31.25
C ALA A 38 -6.88 -21.84 -30.94
N ASP A 39 -6.10 -21.27 -31.87
CA ASP A 39 -4.69 -20.91 -31.69
C ASP A 39 -4.49 -19.41 -31.42
N PHE A 40 -5.49 -18.55 -31.63
CA PHE A 40 -5.39 -17.08 -31.47
C PHE A 40 -5.06 -16.62 -30.03
N HIS A 41 -5.25 -17.47 -29.02
CA HIS A 41 -5.05 -17.14 -27.61
C HIS A 41 -3.78 -17.78 -27.00
N LYS A 42 -2.87 -18.35 -27.80
CA LYS A 42 -1.66 -19.00 -27.30
C LYS A 42 -0.46 -18.04 -27.35
N ALA A 43 0.40 -18.13 -26.34
CA ALA A 43 1.69 -17.48 -26.39
C ALA A 43 2.59 -18.22 -27.40
N ILE A 44 3.29 -17.49 -28.25
CA ILE A 44 4.23 -18.00 -29.26
C ILE A 44 5.60 -17.34 -29.11
N ILE A 45 6.66 -18.01 -29.59
CA ILE A 45 7.99 -17.39 -29.73
C ILE A 45 8.45 -17.51 -31.18
N SER A 46 8.68 -16.37 -31.84
CA SER A 46 9.20 -16.26 -33.20
C SER A 46 10.63 -15.67 -33.22
N LYS A 47 11.25 -15.56 -34.40
CA LYS A 47 12.49 -14.79 -34.63
C LYS A 47 12.35 -14.03 -35.94
N SER A 48 12.72 -12.75 -35.94
CA SER A 48 12.71 -11.87 -37.12
C SER A 48 13.99 -11.02 -37.13
N GLY A 49 14.89 -11.26 -38.08
CA GLY A 49 16.23 -10.65 -38.05
C GLY A 49 16.98 -10.97 -36.74
N ASN A 50 17.40 -9.94 -36.02
CA ASN A 50 17.99 -10.06 -34.68
C ASN A 50 16.94 -10.18 -33.55
N HIS A 51 15.68 -9.86 -33.80
CA HIS A 51 14.65 -9.84 -32.76
C HIS A 51 14.12 -11.24 -32.47
N VAL A 52 14.04 -11.59 -31.19
CA VAL A 52 13.33 -12.76 -30.67
C VAL A 52 12.09 -12.26 -29.95
N ILE A 53 10.93 -12.68 -30.43
CA ILE A 53 9.64 -12.12 -30.02
C ILE A 53 8.84 -13.20 -29.28
N LEU A 54 8.42 -12.90 -28.05
CA LEU A 54 7.50 -13.67 -27.23
C LEU A 54 6.18 -12.89 -27.13
N GLU A 55 5.10 -13.40 -27.73
CA GLU A 55 3.85 -12.64 -27.86
C GLU A 55 2.59 -13.50 -27.70
N ASN A 56 1.50 -12.86 -27.33
CA ASN A 56 0.12 -13.39 -27.42
C ASN A 56 -0.81 -12.29 -27.99
N GLN A 57 -2.13 -12.42 -27.81
CA GLN A 57 -3.11 -11.45 -28.31
C GLN A 57 -3.13 -10.10 -27.57
N TYR A 58 -2.53 -10.01 -26.38
CA TYR A 58 -2.58 -8.85 -25.48
C TYR A 58 -1.26 -8.08 -25.46
N THR A 59 -0.13 -8.80 -25.41
CA THR A 59 1.19 -8.22 -25.18
C THR A 59 2.25 -8.93 -26.03
N SER A 60 3.25 -8.19 -26.47
CA SER A 60 4.48 -8.71 -27.06
C SER A 60 5.70 -8.19 -26.30
N PHE A 61 6.70 -9.07 -26.14
CA PHE A 61 8.05 -8.76 -25.68
C PHE A 61 9.02 -9.11 -26.81
N ALA A 62 9.79 -8.13 -27.29
CA ALA A 62 10.73 -8.30 -28.40
C ALA A 62 12.15 -7.90 -27.97
N PHE A 63 13.06 -8.87 -27.89
CA PHE A 63 14.47 -8.67 -27.51
C PHE A 63 15.39 -8.77 -28.72
N ASP A 64 16.22 -7.76 -28.98
CA ASP A 64 17.20 -7.76 -30.06
C ASP A 64 18.51 -8.42 -29.60
N THR A 65 18.90 -9.53 -30.23
CA THR A 65 20.13 -10.28 -29.86
C THR A 65 21.42 -9.62 -30.33
N GLY A 66 21.35 -8.54 -31.12
CA GLY A 66 22.47 -7.71 -31.54
C GLY A 66 22.74 -6.54 -30.59
N THR A 67 21.71 -5.79 -30.19
CA THR A 67 21.86 -4.65 -29.25
C THR A 67 21.77 -5.06 -27.79
N GLY A 68 20.92 -6.06 -27.47
CA GLY A 68 20.59 -6.42 -26.09
C GLY A 68 19.54 -5.55 -25.40
N THR A 69 18.92 -4.63 -26.15
CA THR A 69 17.71 -3.91 -25.70
C THR A 69 16.44 -4.69 -26.05
N TYR A 70 15.32 -4.31 -25.44
CA TYR A 70 14.02 -4.87 -25.76
C TYR A 70 12.89 -3.83 -25.76
N VAL A 71 11.79 -4.22 -26.39
CA VAL A 71 10.53 -3.45 -26.49
C VAL A 71 9.38 -4.29 -25.93
N ILE A 72 8.43 -3.65 -25.25
CA ILE A 72 7.15 -4.24 -24.83
C ILE A 72 6.01 -3.45 -25.48
N THR A 73 5.13 -4.16 -26.18
CA THR A 73 4.06 -3.60 -27.01
C THR A 73 2.69 -4.06 -26.52
N ASP A 74 1.75 -3.13 -26.32
CA ASP A 74 0.32 -3.43 -26.24
C ASP A 74 -0.17 -3.90 -27.61
N LYS A 75 -0.58 -5.17 -27.73
CA LYS A 75 -1.04 -5.76 -28.99
C LYS A 75 -2.45 -5.34 -29.38
N LEU A 76 -3.23 -4.77 -28.47
CA LEU A 76 -4.59 -4.31 -28.74
C LEU A 76 -4.61 -2.94 -29.43
N SER A 77 -3.62 -2.07 -29.16
CA SER A 77 -3.48 -0.78 -29.85
C SER A 77 -2.21 -0.61 -30.70
N GLY A 78 -1.24 -1.52 -30.61
CA GLY A 78 0.02 -1.46 -31.35
C GLY A 78 1.05 -0.49 -30.79
N ILE A 79 0.78 0.14 -29.64
CA ILE A 79 1.68 1.10 -29.00
C ILE A 79 2.85 0.35 -28.33
N ASN A 80 4.08 0.78 -28.63
CA ASN A 80 5.27 0.36 -27.90
C ASN A 80 5.29 1.05 -26.53
N SER A 81 4.59 0.44 -25.57
CA SER A 81 4.41 0.94 -24.21
C SER A 81 5.73 1.10 -23.47
N ILE A 82 6.73 0.25 -23.73
CA ILE A 82 8.09 0.37 -23.18
C ILE A 82 9.11 0.14 -24.31
N SER A 83 10.06 1.05 -24.47
CA SER A 83 11.11 1.05 -25.49
C SER A 83 12.51 1.27 -24.88
N ASP A 84 13.56 0.91 -25.62
CA ASP A 84 14.97 1.06 -25.22
C ASP A 84 15.32 0.43 -23.85
N ALA A 85 14.57 -0.58 -23.44
CA ALA A 85 14.74 -1.21 -22.14
C ALA A 85 15.93 -2.18 -22.14
N ALA A 86 16.72 -2.14 -21.07
CA ALA A 86 17.79 -3.11 -20.81
C ALA A 86 17.57 -3.82 -19.46
N PHE A 87 18.03 -5.06 -19.39
CA PHE A 87 18.15 -5.83 -18.15
C PHE A 87 19.50 -5.54 -17.51
N LYS A 88 19.57 -5.35 -16.18
CA LYS A 88 20.83 -5.02 -15.45
C LYS A 88 20.95 -5.86 -14.18
N ILE A 89 22.14 -6.35 -13.87
CA ILE A 89 22.53 -6.84 -12.53
C ILE A 89 23.80 -6.12 -12.12
N ASN A 90 23.79 -5.45 -10.95
CA ASN A 90 24.87 -4.55 -10.53
C ASN A 90 25.34 -3.64 -11.69
N GLU A 91 26.62 -3.63 -12.05
CA GLU A 91 27.15 -2.84 -13.16
C GLU A 91 26.91 -3.46 -14.55
N TRP A 92 26.55 -4.74 -14.64
CA TRP A 92 26.45 -5.47 -15.90
C TRP A 92 25.07 -5.31 -16.55
N ARG A 93 25.04 -4.82 -17.79
CA ARG A 93 23.78 -4.56 -18.51
C ARG A 93 23.67 -5.41 -19.78
N SER A 94 22.45 -5.75 -20.19
CA SER A 94 22.20 -6.53 -21.41
C SER A 94 22.65 -5.83 -22.69
N ASP A 95 22.78 -4.50 -22.67
CA ASP A 95 23.27 -3.65 -23.76
C ASP A 95 24.80 -3.39 -23.73
N ASP A 96 25.58 -3.97 -22.80
CA ASP A 96 27.05 -3.91 -22.86
C ASP A 96 27.55 -4.55 -24.18
N LYS A 97 28.43 -3.85 -24.91
CA LYS A 97 28.89 -4.29 -26.25
C LYS A 97 29.55 -5.67 -26.29
N ASP A 98 30.14 -6.11 -25.17
CA ASP A 98 30.94 -7.34 -25.08
C ASP A 98 30.13 -8.60 -24.77
N PHE A 99 28.80 -8.50 -24.55
CA PHE A 99 27.95 -9.68 -24.27
C PHE A 99 27.56 -10.42 -25.55
N GLU A 100 27.90 -11.70 -25.64
CA GLU A 100 27.25 -12.67 -26.53
C GLU A 100 25.84 -12.99 -25.99
N ARG A 101 24.83 -12.91 -26.87
CA ARG A 101 23.40 -12.94 -26.48
C ARG A 101 22.69 -14.17 -27.04
N ASN A 102 22.57 -15.20 -26.21
CA ASN A 102 21.93 -16.47 -26.55
C ASN A 102 20.53 -16.58 -25.95
N TYR A 103 19.66 -17.40 -26.54
CA TYR A 103 18.32 -17.64 -26.03
C TYR A 103 17.84 -19.09 -26.21
N LYS A 104 16.90 -19.51 -25.38
CA LYS A 104 16.19 -20.80 -25.46
C LYS A 104 14.69 -20.61 -25.23
N LYS A 105 13.90 -21.55 -25.75
CA LYS A 105 12.44 -21.60 -25.59
C LYS A 105 12.10 -22.72 -24.61
N ARG A 106 11.26 -22.44 -23.62
CA ARG A 106 10.82 -23.41 -22.60
C ARG A 106 9.31 -23.32 -22.40
N LYS A 107 8.65 -24.46 -22.19
CA LYS A 107 7.24 -24.48 -21.75
C LYS A 107 7.17 -24.30 -20.23
N VAL A 108 6.17 -23.58 -19.76
CA VAL A 108 5.84 -23.41 -18.35
C VAL A 108 4.36 -23.74 -18.15
N SER A 109 4.03 -24.34 -17.02
CA SER A 109 2.67 -24.67 -16.61
C SER A 109 2.67 -24.69 -15.08
N ASP A 110 1.91 -23.79 -14.47
CA ASP A 110 1.84 -23.54 -13.02
C ASP A 110 0.40 -23.10 -12.65
N ASP A 111 0.18 -22.56 -11.44
CA ASP A 111 -1.15 -22.14 -10.98
C ASP A 111 -1.74 -20.93 -11.74
N SER A 112 -0.91 -20.18 -12.50
CA SER A 112 -1.36 -19.20 -13.51
C SER A 112 -1.59 -19.82 -14.89
N GLY A 113 -1.35 -21.11 -15.06
CA GLY A 113 -1.67 -21.91 -16.25
C GLY A 113 -0.53 -22.04 -17.27
N ASP A 114 -0.87 -22.45 -18.49
CA ASP A 114 0.10 -22.70 -19.55
C ASP A 114 0.71 -21.41 -20.12
N ALA A 115 2.04 -21.43 -20.30
CA ALA A 115 2.86 -20.31 -20.72
C ALA A 115 4.08 -20.75 -21.55
N LEU A 116 4.69 -19.78 -22.23
CA LEU A 116 6.04 -19.92 -22.78
C LEU A 116 7.01 -19.01 -22.04
N ALA A 117 8.20 -19.54 -21.79
CA ALA A 117 9.35 -18.82 -21.29
C ALA A 117 10.40 -18.63 -22.39
N LEU A 118 10.91 -17.41 -22.49
CA LEU A 118 12.09 -17.04 -23.26
C LEU A 118 13.26 -16.92 -22.27
N ASP A 119 14.13 -17.94 -22.26
CA ASP A 119 15.30 -18.03 -21.39
C ASP A 119 16.51 -17.42 -22.11
N ILE A 120 16.89 -16.18 -21.78
CA ILE A 120 18.03 -15.45 -22.34
C ILE A 120 19.29 -15.66 -21.47
N THR A 121 20.45 -15.76 -22.11
CA THR A 121 21.76 -15.92 -21.46
C THR A 121 22.74 -14.93 -22.10
N LEU A 122 23.43 -14.16 -21.26
CA LEU A 122 24.37 -13.12 -21.65
C LEU A 122 25.76 -13.52 -21.13
N GLU A 123 26.73 -13.69 -22.03
CA GLU A 123 28.09 -14.17 -21.69
C GLU A 123 29.16 -13.20 -22.22
N LYS A 124 30.12 -12.78 -21.38
CA LYS A 124 31.25 -11.95 -21.83
C LYS A 124 32.59 -12.41 -21.24
N PRO A 125 33.73 -12.23 -21.95
CA PRO A 125 35.05 -12.54 -21.41
C PRO A 125 35.30 -11.83 -20.07
N ASN A 126 35.87 -12.54 -19.10
CA ASN A 126 36.22 -12.03 -17.78
C ASN A 126 35.06 -11.39 -16.97
N GLY A 127 33.80 -11.62 -17.37
CA GLY A 127 32.61 -11.22 -16.63
C GLY A 127 31.82 -12.41 -16.07
N PRO A 128 30.80 -12.16 -15.25
CA PRO A 128 29.78 -13.16 -14.94
C PRO A 128 28.89 -13.43 -16.16
N ARG A 129 28.21 -14.59 -16.14
CA ARG A 129 27.14 -14.91 -17.08
C ARG A 129 25.80 -14.46 -16.48
N LEU A 130 25.09 -13.56 -17.14
CA LEU A 130 23.75 -13.15 -16.70
C LEU A 130 22.68 -14.09 -17.27
N LEU A 131 21.61 -14.27 -16.51
CA LEU A 131 20.48 -15.15 -16.82
C LEU A 131 19.20 -14.31 -16.73
N PHE A 132 18.58 -14.05 -17.87
CA PHE A 132 17.38 -13.21 -17.97
C PHE A 132 16.23 -14.09 -18.48
N THR A 133 15.04 -13.99 -17.92
CA THR A 133 13.93 -14.89 -18.29
C THR A 133 12.62 -14.14 -18.27
N VAL A 134 11.88 -14.23 -19.37
CA VAL A 134 10.56 -13.61 -19.54
C VAL A 134 9.54 -14.70 -19.84
N ILE A 135 8.44 -14.71 -19.09
CA ILE A 135 7.36 -15.71 -19.17
C ILE A 135 6.07 -14.97 -19.55
N LEU A 136 5.40 -15.45 -20.60
CA LEU A 136 4.10 -14.96 -21.04
C LEU A 136 3.10 -16.11 -21.06
N TYR A 137 2.05 -15.96 -20.23
CA TYR A 137 0.92 -16.89 -20.16
C TYR A 137 0.05 -16.79 -21.41
N HIS A 138 -0.61 -17.88 -21.79
CA HIS A 138 -1.49 -17.87 -22.96
C HIS A 138 -2.65 -16.86 -22.77
N ASN A 139 -3.31 -16.87 -21.61
CA ASN A 139 -4.57 -16.17 -21.38
C ASN A 139 -4.44 -14.80 -20.68
N TYR A 140 -3.24 -14.23 -20.53
CA TYR A 140 -3.02 -12.99 -19.75
C TYR A 140 -2.05 -12.03 -20.44
N GLY A 141 -2.25 -10.71 -20.24
CA GLY A 141 -1.41 -9.65 -20.82
C GLY A 141 -0.13 -9.33 -20.04
N PHE A 142 0.04 -9.87 -18.83
CA PHE A 142 1.23 -9.58 -18.04
C PHE A 142 2.42 -10.49 -18.38
N LEU A 143 3.61 -9.93 -18.27
CA LEU A 143 4.90 -10.62 -18.29
C LEU A 143 5.34 -10.90 -16.85
N ASN A 144 5.73 -12.14 -16.58
CA ASN A 144 6.55 -12.48 -15.40
C ASN A 144 8.03 -12.45 -15.83
N ILE A 145 8.83 -11.63 -15.15
CA ILE A 145 10.26 -11.46 -15.46
C ILE A 145 11.11 -11.89 -14.26
N THR A 146 12.17 -12.68 -14.50
CA THR A 146 13.18 -13.04 -13.50
C THR A 146 14.60 -12.76 -14.02
N GLY A 147 15.50 -12.45 -13.08
CA GLY A 147 16.90 -12.14 -13.34
C GLY A 147 17.81 -12.88 -12.38
N GLY A 148 18.88 -13.49 -12.87
CA GLY A 148 19.85 -14.24 -12.08
C GLY A 148 21.24 -14.23 -12.72
N ILE A 149 22.19 -14.90 -12.09
CA ILE A 149 23.61 -14.83 -12.45
C ILE A 149 24.29 -16.18 -12.25
N LYS A 150 25.27 -16.50 -13.09
CA LYS A 150 26.31 -17.47 -12.77
C LYS A 150 27.61 -16.73 -12.56
N ASN A 151 28.21 -16.90 -11.38
CA ASN A 151 29.55 -16.39 -11.14
C ASN A 151 30.57 -17.24 -11.91
N THR A 152 31.19 -16.64 -12.93
CA THR A 152 32.29 -17.22 -13.71
C THR A 152 33.65 -16.59 -13.39
N LEU A 153 33.71 -15.74 -12.35
CA LEU A 153 34.92 -15.14 -11.82
C LEU A 153 35.60 -16.06 -10.78
N ASN A 154 36.83 -15.71 -10.39
CA ASN A 154 37.62 -16.41 -9.39
C ASN A 154 37.36 -15.94 -7.94
N HIS A 155 36.45 -14.98 -7.74
CA HIS A 155 36.10 -14.40 -6.44
C HIS A 155 34.57 -14.27 -6.31
N SER A 156 34.05 -14.18 -5.08
CA SER A 156 32.61 -14.05 -4.84
C SER A 156 32.07 -12.71 -5.37
N ILE A 157 30.87 -12.75 -5.95
CA ILE A 157 30.12 -11.55 -6.37
C ILE A 157 29.07 -11.23 -5.29
N GLN A 158 28.87 -9.94 -5.01
CA GLN A 158 27.77 -9.46 -4.17
C GLN A 158 26.67 -8.85 -5.04
N VAL A 159 25.56 -9.55 -5.25
CA VAL A 159 24.44 -9.06 -6.07
C VAL A 159 23.55 -8.16 -5.22
N GLN A 160 23.69 -6.85 -5.36
CA GLN A 160 22.88 -5.87 -4.61
C GLN A 160 21.68 -5.36 -5.41
N GLU A 161 21.76 -5.32 -6.74
CA GLU A 161 20.72 -4.76 -7.61
C GLU A 161 20.38 -5.68 -8.80
N ILE A 162 19.09 -5.84 -9.10
CA ILE A 162 18.58 -6.55 -10.28
C ILE A 162 17.46 -5.71 -10.92
N TYR A 163 17.68 -5.16 -12.10
CA TYR A 163 16.69 -4.39 -12.86
C TYR A 163 16.06 -5.27 -13.92
N ALA A 164 14.75 -5.48 -13.85
CA ALA A 164 13.98 -5.99 -14.98
C ALA A 164 13.95 -4.94 -16.10
N VAL A 165 13.67 -3.68 -15.75
CA VAL A 165 13.64 -2.52 -16.64
C VAL A 165 14.62 -1.48 -16.11
N SER A 166 15.63 -1.10 -16.90
CA SER A 166 16.58 -0.02 -16.57
C SER A 166 16.50 1.12 -17.58
N ASN A 167 16.15 2.32 -17.09
CA ASN A 167 16.09 3.60 -17.83
C ASN A 167 15.33 3.57 -19.17
N ALA A 168 14.34 2.68 -19.29
CA ALA A 168 13.55 2.52 -20.50
C ALA A 168 12.67 3.74 -20.77
N LYS A 169 12.36 4.03 -22.03
CA LYS A 169 11.31 4.99 -22.40
C LYS A 169 9.94 4.34 -22.21
N ILE A 170 8.98 5.05 -21.61
CA ILE A 170 7.60 4.56 -21.42
C ILE A 170 6.60 5.46 -22.14
N PHE A 171 5.72 4.85 -22.94
CA PHE A 171 4.76 5.51 -23.86
C PHE A 171 5.42 6.60 -24.72
N GLN A 172 6.56 6.28 -25.32
CA GLN A 172 7.26 7.17 -26.24
C GLN A 172 6.39 7.53 -27.45
N ASP A 173 6.55 8.78 -27.94
CA ASP A 173 5.83 9.36 -29.07
C ASP A 173 4.29 9.29 -28.98
N THR A 174 3.76 9.02 -27.78
CA THR A 174 2.34 8.94 -27.46
C THR A 174 1.94 10.18 -26.65
N ASP A 175 0.85 10.87 -27.02
CA ASP A 175 0.30 11.91 -26.14
C ASP A 175 -0.35 11.27 -24.90
N VAL A 176 0.18 11.61 -23.73
CA VAL A 176 -0.29 11.16 -22.41
C VAL A 176 -0.89 12.29 -21.57
N ALA A 177 -1.12 13.49 -22.14
CA ALA A 177 -1.62 14.65 -21.42
C ALA A 177 -3.05 14.44 -20.87
N GLU A 178 -3.94 13.83 -21.66
CA GLU A 178 -5.35 13.72 -21.31
C GLU A 178 -5.59 12.70 -20.20
N ASN A 179 -6.28 13.12 -19.13
CA ASN A 179 -6.72 12.27 -18.03
C ASN A 179 -5.60 11.42 -17.37
N PHE A 180 -4.36 11.95 -17.36
CA PHE A 180 -3.21 11.34 -16.70
C PHE A 180 -3.40 11.20 -15.18
N ALA A 181 -3.05 10.04 -14.64
CA ALA A 181 -2.82 9.80 -13.22
C ALA A 181 -1.84 8.64 -13.01
N MET A 182 -1.14 8.64 -11.87
CA MET A 182 -0.40 7.50 -11.37
C MET A 182 -0.87 7.14 -9.95
N ILE A 183 -0.81 5.86 -9.58
CA ILE A 183 -1.10 5.38 -8.21
C ILE A 183 0.07 4.53 -7.69
N ASP A 184 0.45 4.75 -6.43
CA ASP A 184 1.51 4.02 -5.74
C ASP A 184 1.14 2.58 -5.33
N GLY A 185 2.16 1.83 -4.92
CA GLY A 185 2.08 0.48 -4.39
C GLY A 185 2.74 0.27 -3.04
N PHE A 186 2.97 1.29 -2.21
CA PHE A 186 3.52 1.07 -0.87
C PHE A 186 2.54 0.25 -0.02
N SER A 187 3.07 -0.60 0.86
CA SER A 187 2.31 -1.31 1.89
C SER A 187 2.52 -0.67 3.26
N GLY A 188 1.78 -1.13 4.27
CA GLY A 188 1.84 -0.55 5.62
C GLY A 188 1.57 0.96 5.63
N GLY A 189 2.36 1.70 6.41
CA GLY A 189 2.23 3.14 6.61
C GLY A 189 3.00 4.01 5.63
N GLU A 190 3.99 3.52 4.88
CA GLU A 190 4.82 4.38 4.02
C GLU A 190 3.98 5.09 2.93
N PRO A 191 4.21 6.39 2.65
CA PRO A 191 5.20 7.30 3.25
C PRO A 191 4.61 8.23 4.35
N LEU A 192 4.00 7.68 5.42
CA LEU A 192 3.62 8.41 6.64
C LEU A 192 4.80 8.80 7.54
N GLU A 193 5.82 9.39 6.95
CA GLU A 193 6.83 10.09 7.72
C GLU A 193 6.29 11.46 8.17
N TYR A 194 6.86 12.03 9.24
CA TYR A 194 6.67 13.43 9.65
C TYR A 194 5.30 13.88 10.20
N GLY A 195 4.48 12.96 10.73
CA GLY A 195 3.32 13.28 11.59
C GLY A 195 2.07 13.82 10.89
N THR A 196 2.18 14.31 9.66
CA THR A 196 1.02 14.67 8.82
C THR A 196 0.46 13.44 8.12
N ARG A 197 -0.74 12.99 8.51
CA ARG A 197 -1.43 11.85 7.85
C ARG A 197 -1.78 12.08 6.37
N MET A 198 -1.82 13.34 5.95
CA MET A 198 -2.23 13.85 4.63
C MET A 198 -1.28 13.42 3.52
N TYR A 199 -1.50 12.22 2.99
CA TYR A 199 -0.88 11.69 1.79
C TYR A 199 -1.93 10.94 0.97
N SER A 200 -1.96 11.18 -0.35
CA SER A 200 -2.80 10.43 -1.30
C SER A 200 -1.91 9.57 -2.19
N PRO A 201 -2.13 8.25 -2.23
CA PRO A 201 -1.50 7.36 -3.21
C PRO A 201 -1.69 7.72 -4.67
N LEU A 202 -2.71 8.51 -5.03
CA LEU A 202 -2.95 8.97 -6.39
C LEU A 202 -2.29 10.34 -6.61
N THR A 203 -1.47 10.43 -7.66
CA THR A 203 -0.81 11.67 -8.09
C THR A 203 -1.06 11.98 -9.56
N ARG A 204 -0.86 13.24 -9.94
CA ARG A 204 -0.78 13.72 -11.33
C ARG A 204 0.53 14.48 -11.61
N SER A 205 1.53 14.34 -10.75
CA SER A 205 2.88 14.88 -10.95
C SER A 205 3.60 14.24 -12.14
N ASN A 206 4.74 14.80 -12.51
CA ASN A 206 5.61 14.26 -13.57
C ASN A 206 6.60 13.19 -13.10
N ALA A 207 6.63 12.90 -11.79
CA ALA A 207 7.35 11.77 -11.23
C ALA A 207 6.49 11.05 -10.18
N LEU A 208 6.61 9.73 -10.12
CA LEU A 208 6.23 8.90 -8.99
C LEU A 208 7.29 7.82 -8.78
N LYS A 209 7.66 7.61 -7.53
CA LYS A 209 8.55 6.54 -7.09
C LYS A 209 7.84 5.77 -5.99
N SER A 210 7.77 4.45 -6.11
CA SER A 210 7.13 3.61 -5.12
C SER A 210 7.89 2.33 -4.90
N ARG A 211 7.84 1.82 -3.66
CA ARG A 211 8.15 0.42 -3.42
C ARG A 211 7.03 -0.45 -3.98
N ASN A 212 7.39 -1.67 -4.35
CA ASN A 212 6.52 -2.71 -4.85
C ASN A 212 5.96 -2.43 -6.25
N ASN A 213 5.12 -1.41 -6.47
CA ASN A 213 4.47 -1.18 -7.77
C ASN A 213 4.02 0.26 -8.06
N ILE A 214 3.81 0.56 -9.34
CA ILE A 214 3.11 1.76 -9.84
C ILE A 214 2.05 1.34 -10.86
N LEU A 215 0.87 1.98 -10.77
CA LEU A 215 -0.09 2.10 -11.88
C LEU A 215 0.15 3.44 -12.59
N LEU A 216 0.19 3.44 -13.92
CA LEU A 216 0.06 4.62 -14.78
C LEU A 216 -1.20 4.49 -15.67
N THR A 217 -1.94 5.58 -15.84
CA THR A 217 -3.17 5.62 -16.66
C THR A 217 -3.37 6.99 -17.30
N PHE A 218 -3.82 7.00 -18.56
CA PHE A 218 -4.16 8.20 -19.34
C PHE A 218 -5.17 7.84 -20.46
N THR A 219 -5.78 8.84 -21.12
CA THR A 219 -6.51 8.63 -22.38
C THR A 219 -5.59 8.97 -23.55
N ASN A 220 -5.67 8.17 -24.61
CA ASN A 220 -5.09 8.48 -25.92
C ASN A 220 -6.03 7.94 -27.00
N ASP A 221 -6.35 8.74 -28.02
CA ASP A 221 -7.33 8.44 -29.08
C ASP A 221 -8.70 7.94 -28.58
N ASN A 222 -9.23 8.57 -27.52
CA ASN A 222 -10.45 8.16 -26.80
C ASN A 222 -10.38 6.77 -26.15
N GLN A 223 -9.21 6.13 -26.12
CA GLN A 223 -8.98 4.86 -25.43
C GLN A 223 -8.22 5.07 -24.12
N ARG A 224 -8.66 4.38 -23.06
CA ARG A 224 -7.92 4.28 -21.81
C ARG A 224 -6.68 3.40 -22.02
N LYS A 225 -5.50 3.93 -21.72
CA LYS A 225 -4.24 3.18 -21.66
C LYS A 225 -3.86 2.96 -20.20
N VAL A 226 -3.30 1.81 -19.88
CA VAL A 226 -2.86 1.45 -18.53
C VAL A 226 -1.50 0.76 -18.59
N ALA A 227 -0.61 1.07 -17.66
CA ALA A 227 0.56 0.24 -17.36
C ALA A 227 0.61 -0.06 -15.86
N VAL A 228 0.96 -1.29 -15.49
CA VAL A 228 1.29 -1.70 -14.12
C VAL A 228 2.69 -2.29 -14.11
N LEU A 229 3.60 -1.64 -13.38
CA LEU A 229 4.97 -2.11 -13.15
C LEU A 229 5.08 -2.52 -11.67
N GLY A 230 5.59 -3.71 -11.36
CA GLY A 230 5.79 -4.07 -9.96
C GLY A 230 6.54 -5.37 -9.68
N GLY A 231 6.64 -5.72 -8.40
CA GLY A 231 7.13 -7.02 -7.93
C GLY A 231 6.04 -8.09 -7.95
N LEU A 232 6.41 -9.32 -8.29
CA LEU A 232 5.51 -10.48 -8.31
C LEU A 232 5.82 -11.46 -7.16
N THR A 233 7.09 -11.65 -6.83
CA THR A 233 7.55 -12.44 -5.66
C THR A 233 8.72 -11.77 -4.95
N TYR A 234 8.87 -12.06 -3.66
CA TYR A 234 9.78 -11.38 -2.73
C TYR A 234 10.44 -12.41 -1.80
N HIS A 235 11.76 -12.60 -1.93
CA HIS A 235 12.52 -13.54 -1.10
C HIS A 235 13.86 -12.94 -0.66
N ASP A 236 14.71 -12.58 -1.62
CA ASP A 236 16.06 -12.07 -1.39
C ASP A 236 16.16 -10.54 -1.54
N PHE A 237 15.14 -9.83 -2.02
CA PHE A 237 15.22 -8.36 -2.25
C PHE A 237 13.90 -7.60 -2.03
N ASP A 238 14.00 -6.30 -1.73
CA ASP A 238 12.89 -5.34 -1.95
C ASP A 238 12.58 -5.21 -3.46
N LYS A 239 11.49 -4.50 -3.81
CA LYS A 239 11.12 -4.15 -5.19
C LYS A 239 10.77 -2.67 -5.26
N PHE A 240 11.09 -2.04 -6.39
CA PHE A 240 10.95 -0.61 -6.63
C PHE A 240 10.46 -0.40 -8.07
N ALA A 241 9.46 0.46 -8.24
CA ALA A 241 8.94 0.90 -9.53
C ALA A 241 8.96 2.43 -9.56
N PHE A 242 9.70 3.02 -10.51
CA PHE A 242 9.81 4.46 -10.70
C PHE A 242 9.33 4.81 -12.12
N ILE A 243 8.55 5.89 -12.25
CA ILE A 243 8.19 6.52 -13.53
C ILE A 243 8.38 8.03 -13.38
N GLU A 244 9.25 8.63 -14.17
CA GLU A 244 9.57 10.06 -14.08
C GLU A 244 9.94 10.71 -15.41
N GLN A 245 9.62 11.99 -15.55
CA GLN A 245 10.16 12.86 -16.59
C GLN A 245 11.25 13.72 -15.96
N ALA A 246 12.45 13.70 -16.54
CA ALA A 246 13.57 14.52 -16.08
C ALA A 246 13.24 16.01 -16.17
N ARG A 247 13.67 16.78 -15.17
CA ARG A 247 13.39 18.23 -15.05
C ARG A 247 13.92 19.04 -16.21
N ARG A 248 15.10 18.70 -16.75
CA ARG A 248 15.64 19.33 -17.97
C ARG A 248 14.65 19.24 -19.15
N THR A 249 13.96 18.12 -19.30
CA THR A 249 12.93 17.92 -20.34
C THR A 249 11.61 18.62 -20.02
N GLU A 250 11.19 18.66 -18.76
CA GLU A 250 10.05 19.48 -18.33
C GLU A 250 10.25 20.96 -18.67
N LEU A 251 11.50 21.45 -18.50
CA LEU A 251 11.89 22.84 -18.74
C LEU A 251 12.20 23.16 -20.20
N GLU A 252 12.26 22.21 -21.14
CA GLU A 252 12.68 22.44 -22.54
C GLU A 252 11.89 23.57 -23.24
N LYS A 253 10.58 23.64 -22.96
CA LYS A 253 9.61 24.50 -23.67
C LYS A 253 9.01 25.58 -22.77
N GLY A 254 8.76 26.75 -23.35
CA GLY A 254 7.96 27.81 -22.72
C GLY A 254 6.45 27.49 -22.71
N ALA A 255 5.64 28.35 -22.10
CA ALA A 255 4.18 28.23 -22.11
C ALA A 255 3.55 28.40 -23.52
N ASP A 256 4.32 28.89 -24.50
CA ASP A 256 3.99 28.94 -25.93
C ASP A 256 4.35 27.65 -26.70
N GLY A 257 4.87 26.64 -26.01
CA GLY A 257 5.31 25.36 -26.58
C GLY A 257 6.61 25.44 -27.39
N LYS A 258 7.33 26.58 -27.37
CA LYS A 258 8.59 26.77 -28.11
C LYS A 258 9.78 26.32 -27.28
N ASN A 259 10.71 25.60 -27.91
CA ASN A 259 11.98 25.21 -27.30
C ASN A 259 12.81 26.47 -27.00
N SER A 260 12.86 26.87 -25.73
CA SER A 260 13.56 28.09 -25.29
C SER A 260 14.65 27.85 -24.25
N LEU A 261 14.76 26.63 -23.69
CA LEU A 261 15.86 26.27 -22.79
C LEU A 261 17.22 26.40 -23.50
N LEU A 262 18.17 27.06 -22.83
CA LEU A 262 19.56 27.19 -23.26
C LEU A 262 20.49 26.33 -22.40
N CYS A 263 20.47 26.52 -21.09
CA CYS A 263 21.36 25.83 -20.14
C CYS A 263 20.55 25.38 -18.90
N TYR A 264 20.93 24.28 -18.27
CA TYR A 264 20.34 23.76 -17.04
C TYR A 264 21.40 23.07 -16.17
N LEU A 265 21.37 23.31 -14.86
CA LEU A 265 22.20 22.62 -13.86
C LEU A 265 21.32 22.01 -12.76
N ASN A 266 21.44 20.70 -12.55
CA ASN A 266 20.96 19.99 -11.36
C ASN A 266 22.06 20.06 -10.28
N LEU A 267 21.82 20.84 -9.22
CA LEU A 267 22.87 21.21 -8.28
C LEU A 267 22.84 20.37 -6.99
N PRO A 268 24.00 19.88 -6.50
CA PRO A 268 25.37 20.27 -6.87
C PRO A 268 26.05 19.30 -7.87
N PHE A 269 25.31 18.46 -8.59
CA PHE A 269 25.90 17.43 -9.44
C PHE A 269 26.54 18.01 -10.70
N ASP A 270 25.87 18.95 -11.35
CA ASP A 270 26.36 19.65 -12.53
C ASP A 270 27.22 20.87 -12.13
N THR A 271 28.39 21.01 -12.75
CA THR A 271 29.28 22.17 -12.55
C THR A 271 29.24 23.17 -13.71
N SER A 272 28.77 22.76 -14.89
CA SER A 272 28.56 23.62 -16.05
C SER A 272 27.72 22.96 -17.15
N ASP A 273 26.91 23.75 -17.86
CA ASP A 273 26.14 23.36 -19.05
C ASP A 273 26.23 24.47 -20.10
N GLN A 274 26.43 24.10 -21.37
CA GLN A 274 26.68 25.03 -22.47
C GLN A 274 25.96 24.56 -23.74
N LYS A 275 25.42 25.50 -24.52
CA LYS A 275 24.68 25.20 -25.75
C LYS A 275 25.43 25.65 -27.00
N ASP A 276 25.68 24.70 -27.92
CA ASP A 276 26.22 24.96 -29.27
C ASP A 276 27.45 25.90 -29.29
N ASP A 277 28.39 25.70 -28.34
CA ASP A 277 29.58 26.54 -28.07
C ASP A 277 29.30 28.03 -27.75
N LYS A 278 28.05 28.39 -27.45
CA LYS A 278 27.59 29.74 -27.08
C LYS A 278 27.34 29.84 -25.57
N GLU A 279 26.12 30.20 -25.16
CA GLU A 279 25.75 30.53 -23.79
C GLU A 279 26.10 29.39 -22.82
N LEU A 280 26.73 29.77 -21.70
CA LEU A 280 27.28 28.86 -20.70
C LEU A 280 26.84 29.30 -19.29
N LEU A 281 26.41 28.34 -18.46
CA LEU A 281 26.36 28.46 -17.01
C LEU A 281 27.53 27.70 -16.38
N ARG A 282 28.23 28.29 -15.41
CA ARG A 282 29.34 27.66 -14.66
C ARG A 282 29.22 27.94 -13.17
N VAL A 283 29.45 26.94 -12.32
CA VAL A 283 29.56 27.12 -10.87
C VAL A 283 30.96 27.59 -10.46
N GLU A 284 31.04 28.67 -9.68
CA GLU A 284 32.29 29.16 -9.06
C GLU A 284 32.44 28.70 -7.61
N SER A 285 31.33 28.58 -6.87
CA SER A 285 31.34 28.23 -5.44
C SER A 285 31.64 26.75 -5.21
N LYS A 286 32.37 26.45 -4.13
CA LYS A 286 32.42 25.10 -3.57
C LYS A 286 31.07 24.77 -2.93
N MET A 287 30.35 23.81 -3.52
CA MET A 287 29.08 23.30 -3.01
C MET A 287 29.29 22.00 -2.24
N LEU A 288 28.48 21.79 -1.20
CA LEU A 288 28.29 20.49 -0.55
C LEU A 288 26.95 19.90 -0.99
N LEU A 289 26.90 18.57 -1.09
CA LEU A 289 25.64 17.85 -1.34
C LEU A 289 24.82 17.74 -0.07
N GLN A 290 23.72 18.46 -0.02
CA GLN A 290 22.65 18.21 0.93
C GLN A 290 21.62 17.29 0.28
N ARG A 291 21.66 16.00 0.62
CA ARG A 291 20.53 15.11 0.36
C ARG A 291 19.44 15.39 1.38
N TRP A 292 18.19 15.31 0.95
CA TRP A 292 17.04 15.33 1.84
C TRP A 292 16.64 13.89 2.20
N ASN A 293 15.92 13.71 3.31
CA ASN A 293 15.57 12.38 3.79
C ASN A 293 14.49 11.76 2.88
N TYR A 294 14.56 10.44 2.70
CA TYR A 294 13.74 9.68 1.75
C TYR A 294 13.81 10.23 0.30
N HIS A 295 14.99 10.73 -0.11
CA HIS A 295 15.27 11.14 -1.50
C HIS A 295 14.99 10.06 -2.55
N GLU A 296 15.02 8.78 -2.17
CA GLU A 296 14.60 7.64 -3.02
C GLU A 296 13.14 7.75 -3.52
N PHE A 297 12.30 8.65 -2.94
CA PHE A 297 10.88 8.80 -3.29
C PHE A 297 10.46 10.22 -3.73
N ARG A 298 11.43 11.09 -4.05
CA ARG A 298 11.20 12.38 -4.72
C ARG A 298 11.80 12.36 -6.14
N CYS A 299 11.46 13.35 -6.97
CA CYS A 299 12.14 13.57 -8.27
C CYS A 299 13.61 13.88 -7.99
N GLU A 300 14.58 13.27 -8.70
CA GLU A 300 15.98 13.23 -8.24
C GLU A 300 16.58 14.63 -8.03
N GLU A 301 16.23 15.57 -8.90
CA GLU A 301 16.75 16.94 -8.94
C GLU A 301 16.17 17.82 -7.82
N THR A 302 14.96 17.54 -7.35
CA THR A 302 14.36 18.21 -6.19
C THR A 302 14.60 17.45 -4.87
N ALA A 303 15.06 16.20 -4.93
CA ALA A 303 15.40 15.38 -3.77
C ALA A 303 16.73 15.79 -3.09
N THR A 304 17.45 16.74 -3.69
CA THR A 304 18.73 17.28 -3.21
C THR A 304 18.79 18.80 -3.34
N SER A 305 19.78 19.41 -2.69
CA SER A 305 20.21 20.77 -2.96
C SER A 305 21.73 20.88 -2.83
N ALA A 306 22.33 21.80 -3.59
CA ALA A 306 23.60 22.40 -3.24
C ALA A 306 23.47 23.16 -1.92
N LYS A 307 24.54 23.12 -1.11
CA LYS A 307 24.67 23.80 0.17
C LYS A 307 26.01 24.51 0.26
N SER A 308 26.03 25.78 0.60
CA SER A 308 27.26 26.56 0.83
C SER A 308 27.20 27.28 2.17
N PRO A 309 28.27 27.30 2.99
CA PRO A 309 28.35 28.10 4.21
C PRO A 309 28.61 29.60 3.94
N GLY A 310 28.69 29.98 2.67
CA GLY A 310 28.66 31.35 2.17
C GLY A 310 27.83 31.38 0.89
N ASP A 311 28.25 32.14 -0.11
CA ASP A 311 27.48 32.30 -1.35
C ASP A 311 27.50 31.04 -2.24
N ILE A 312 26.44 30.86 -3.03
CA ILE A 312 26.44 30.03 -4.24
C ILE A 312 26.49 30.97 -5.44
N ILE A 313 27.63 30.97 -6.13
CA ILE A 313 27.93 31.86 -7.27
C ILE A 313 27.93 31.04 -8.56
N ILE A 314 27.12 31.48 -9.52
CA ILE A 314 27.03 30.93 -10.87
C ILE A 314 27.46 32.03 -11.85
N THR A 315 28.54 31.83 -12.60
CA THR A 315 28.94 32.72 -13.71
C THR A 315 28.14 32.35 -14.95
N THR A 316 27.69 33.35 -15.69
CA THR A 316 27.21 33.20 -17.07
C THR A 316 28.29 33.68 -18.03
N GLU A 317 28.58 32.94 -19.10
CA GLU A 317 29.57 33.34 -20.12
C GLU A 317 28.97 33.28 -21.53
N HIS A 318 29.61 33.95 -22.48
CA HIS A 318 29.25 33.99 -23.91
C HIS A 318 27.81 34.45 -24.20
N ILE A 319 27.25 35.31 -23.35
CA ILE A 319 25.90 35.86 -23.53
C ILE A 319 25.91 36.81 -24.73
N ASP A 320 25.09 36.49 -25.74
CA ASP A 320 24.85 37.36 -26.91
C ASP A 320 24.06 38.61 -26.46
N PRO A 321 24.63 39.82 -26.60
CA PRO A 321 24.05 41.05 -26.05
C PRO A 321 22.80 41.53 -26.80
N ASP A 322 22.56 41.06 -28.02
CA ASP A 322 21.42 41.49 -28.85
C ASP A 322 20.13 40.67 -28.56
N LYS A 323 20.24 39.63 -27.71
CA LYS A 323 19.11 38.77 -27.29
C LYS A 323 18.48 39.23 -25.97
N ARG A 324 17.37 38.59 -25.63
CA ARG A 324 16.74 38.62 -24.30
C ARG A 324 16.90 37.26 -23.65
N TYR A 325 16.91 37.23 -22.32
CA TYR A 325 17.05 35.98 -21.56
C TYR A 325 16.14 35.93 -20.35
N LEU A 326 15.74 34.72 -19.98
CA LEU A 326 15.07 34.41 -18.73
C LEU A 326 16.02 33.56 -17.87
N LEU A 327 16.15 33.91 -16.59
CA LEU A 327 16.85 33.12 -15.57
C LEU A 327 15.81 32.47 -14.67
N GLY A 328 15.82 31.13 -14.59
CA GLY A 328 15.01 30.39 -13.63
C GLY A 328 15.84 29.60 -12.63
N PHE A 329 15.25 29.30 -11.48
CA PHE A 329 15.85 28.44 -10.45
C PHE A 329 14.78 27.81 -9.55
N SER A 330 15.18 26.79 -8.79
CA SER A 330 14.37 26.19 -7.72
C SER A 330 15.18 26.03 -6.43
N TRP A 331 14.53 26.17 -5.27
CA TRP A 331 15.17 26.07 -3.96
C TRP A 331 14.25 25.54 -2.85
N TRP A 332 14.84 24.93 -1.82
CA TRP A 332 14.21 24.60 -0.53
C TRP A 332 15.25 24.14 0.50
N ASN A 333 14.82 24.03 1.77
CA ASN A 333 15.53 23.25 2.79
C ASN A 333 14.63 22.22 3.52
N GLY A 334 15.08 20.96 3.57
CA GLY A 334 14.37 19.83 4.15
C GLY A 334 15.02 19.28 5.42
N TYR A 335 14.23 18.98 6.45
CA TYR A 335 14.71 18.39 7.69
C TYR A 335 13.83 17.22 8.10
N GLN A 336 14.41 16.20 8.74
CA GLN A 336 13.64 15.04 9.16
C GLN A 336 12.66 15.42 10.29
N HIS A 337 13.19 15.98 11.38
CA HIS A 337 12.46 16.19 12.62
C HIS A 337 12.86 17.52 13.26
N GLY A 338 12.08 17.93 14.27
CA GLY A 338 12.26 19.20 14.99
C GLY A 338 11.55 20.38 14.33
N ASP A 339 11.48 21.48 15.08
CA ASP A 339 11.15 22.82 14.58
C ASP A 339 12.46 23.59 14.40
N HIS A 340 12.73 24.02 13.17
CA HIS A 340 13.94 24.78 12.84
C HIS A 340 13.64 26.28 12.80
N GLU A 341 14.68 27.10 12.69
CA GLU A 341 14.50 28.51 12.34
C GLU A 341 14.15 28.65 10.84
N ASP A 342 13.58 29.78 10.45
CA ASP A 342 13.44 30.11 9.03
C ASP A 342 14.82 30.46 8.46
N ASN A 343 15.07 30.13 7.18
CA ASN A 343 16.30 30.52 6.49
C ASN A 343 15.97 31.59 5.46
N HIS A 344 16.63 32.74 5.53
CA HIS A 344 16.46 33.81 4.55
C HIS A 344 17.59 33.85 3.54
N GLN A 345 17.25 34.06 2.28
CA GLN A 345 18.17 34.17 1.16
C GLN A 345 17.83 35.36 0.26
N SER A 346 18.87 35.93 -0.36
CA SER A 346 18.78 36.97 -1.36
C SER A 346 19.45 36.52 -2.65
N VAL A 347 18.97 36.98 -3.79
CA VAL A 347 19.51 36.65 -5.13
C VAL A 347 19.86 37.93 -5.86
N TYR A 348 21.12 38.03 -6.28
CA TYR A 348 21.67 39.20 -6.97
C TYR A 348 22.26 38.84 -8.33
N ILE A 349 22.32 39.83 -9.22
CA ILE A 349 23.13 39.79 -10.44
C ILE A 349 24.25 40.81 -10.30
N GLU A 350 25.48 40.40 -10.58
CA GLU A 350 26.68 41.22 -10.49
C GLU A 350 27.45 41.23 -11.81
N TYR A 351 27.80 42.43 -12.28
CA TYR A 351 28.45 42.64 -13.57
C TYR A 351 29.27 43.93 -13.58
N THR A 352 30.18 44.06 -14.55
CA THR A 352 30.93 45.29 -14.78
C THR A 352 30.36 45.99 -16.02
N LYS A 353 30.11 47.29 -15.92
CA LYS A 353 29.72 48.16 -17.04
C LYS A 353 30.45 49.48 -16.90
N ASP A 354 31.11 49.91 -17.98
CA ASP A 354 31.90 51.15 -18.04
C ASP A 354 32.95 51.22 -16.90
N ASP A 355 33.71 50.12 -16.71
CA ASP A 355 34.64 49.83 -15.59
C ASP A 355 34.05 49.95 -14.17
N HIS A 356 32.75 50.19 -14.04
CA HIS A 356 32.04 50.22 -12.77
C HIS A 356 31.32 48.90 -12.49
N TYR A 357 31.62 48.29 -11.35
CA TYR A 357 30.86 47.18 -10.79
C TYR A 357 29.41 47.61 -10.47
N LYS A 358 28.45 46.73 -10.80
CA LYS A 358 27.02 46.88 -10.57
C LYS A 358 26.47 45.62 -9.90
N ARG A 359 25.57 45.80 -8.93
CA ARG A 359 24.81 44.71 -8.27
C ARG A 359 23.33 45.06 -8.31
N ILE A 360 22.51 44.19 -8.88
CA ILE A 360 21.05 44.30 -8.96
C ILE A 360 20.44 43.19 -8.09
N SER A 361 19.44 43.51 -7.26
CA SER A 361 18.67 42.48 -6.56
C SER A 361 17.55 41.94 -7.45
N LEU A 362 17.44 40.62 -7.55
CA LEU A 362 16.25 39.92 -8.05
C LEU A 362 15.29 39.58 -6.91
N ILE A 363 15.85 39.12 -5.79
CA ILE A 363 15.11 38.77 -4.57
C ILE A 363 15.88 39.30 -3.36
N SER A 364 15.21 40.04 -2.50
CA SER A 364 15.78 40.56 -1.24
C SER A 364 15.13 39.88 -0.04
N ASN A 365 15.95 39.22 0.79
CA ASN A 365 15.62 38.68 2.10
C ASN A 365 14.37 37.77 2.16
N HIS A 366 14.22 36.85 1.20
CA HIS A 366 13.07 35.94 1.13
C HIS A 366 13.26 34.69 2.01
N THR A 367 12.20 34.27 2.69
CA THR A 367 12.16 33.04 3.50
C THR A 367 12.10 31.80 2.60
N VAL A 368 13.24 31.11 2.46
CA VAL A 368 13.40 29.84 1.74
C VAL A 368 12.32 28.83 2.19
N PRO A 369 11.70 28.08 1.26
CA PRO A 369 10.66 27.14 1.65
C PRO A 369 11.24 25.98 2.46
N ARG A 370 10.62 25.73 3.62
CA ARG A 370 11.06 24.75 4.61
C ARG A 370 10.07 23.61 4.75
N PHE A 371 10.60 22.39 4.79
CA PHE A 371 9.86 21.18 5.14
C PHE A 371 10.53 20.50 6.35
N ASP A 372 9.89 20.47 7.51
CA ASP A 372 10.41 19.86 8.73
C ASP A 372 9.30 19.24 9.60
N GLY A 373 9.49 19.14 10.92
CA GLY A 373 8.47 18.64 11.84
C GLY A 373 7.22 19.54 11.96
N VAL A 374 7.30 20.82 11.59
CA VAL A 374 6.26 21.84 11.83
C VAL A 374 5.77 22.49 10.53
N LYS A 375 6.68 22.93 9.66
CA LYS A 375 6.38 23.57 8.37
C LYS A 375 6.46 22.54 7.24
N LYS A 376 5.55 22.65 6.27
CA LYS A 376 5.35 21.68 5.17
C LYS A 376 5.23 22.37 3.81
N LYS A 377 6.10 23.35 3.53
CA LYS A 377 6.14 24.00 2.22
C LYS A 377 6.67 23.03 1.15
N ASP A 378 6.22 23.17 -0.08
CA ASP A 378 6.82 22.52 -1.24
C ASP A 378 8.01 23.33 -1.78
N VAL A 379 8.74 22.79 -2.75
CA VAL A 379 9.85 23.48 -3.42
C VAL A 379 9.33 24.71 -4.16
N GLU A 380 9.96 25.88 -3.99
CA GLU A 380 9.61 27.10 -4.74
C GLU A 380 10.51 27.23 -5.99
N GLN A 381 9.92 27.70 -7.10
CA GLN A 381 10.60 27.99 -8.36
C GLN A 381 10.06 29.28 -9.03
N VAL A 382 10.84 29.89 -9.93
CA VAL A 382 10.54 31.17 -10.60
C VAL A 382 11.31 31.32 -11.92
N GLU A 383 10.84 32.16 -12.85
CA GLU A 383 11.61 32.61 -14.04
C GLU A 383 11.59 34.15 -14.16
N PHE A 384 12.76 34.80 -14.07
CA PHE A 384 12.94 36.25 -14.15
C PHE A 384 13.54 36.70 -15.50
N SER A 385 13.05 37.81 -16.06
CA SER A 385 13.74 38.51 -17.15
C SER A 385 15.07 39.08 -16.68
N LEU A 386 16.16 38.74 -17.36
CA LEU A 386 17.49 39.23 -17.04
C LEU A 386 17.66 40.73 -17.41
N PRO A 387 18.34 41.56 -16.60
CA PRO A 387 18.55 42.97 -16.90
C PRO A 387 19.37 43.18 -18.19
N ALA A 388 18.90 44.05 -19.06
CA ALA A 388 19.57 44.36 -20.34
C ALA A 388 21.03 44.83 -20.16
N ASP A 389 21.32 45.57 -19.09
CA ASP A 389 22.69 46.02 -18.75
C ASP A 389 23.63 44.87 -18.35
N ALA A 390 23.12 43.80 -17.74
CA ALA A 390 23.90 42.60 -17.43
C ALA A 390 24.12 41.75 -18.69
N ILE A 391 23.08 41.61 -19.53
CA ILE A 391 23.16 40.96 -20.85
C ILE A 391 24.22 41.66 -21.73
N ALA A 392 24.23 42.99 -21.76
CA ALA A 392 25.20 43.79 -22.52
C ALA A 392 26.67 43.59 -22.08
N SER A 393 26.91 43.16 -20.82
CA SER A 393 28.27 42.88 -20.33
C SER A 393 28.83 41.53 -20.80
N LYS A 394 28.03 40.67 -21.46
CA LYS A 394 28.35 39.34 -22.00
C LYS A 394 28.75 38.26 -20.99
N THR A 395 29.24 38.67 -19.83
CA THR A 395 29.61 37.83 -18.69
C THR A 395 29.15 38.52 -17.40
N PHE A 396 28.34 37.83 -16.60
CA PHE A 396 27.86 38.30 -15.31
C PHE A 396 27.77 37.15 -14.31
N LYS A 397 27.62 37.46 -13.02
CA LYS A 397 27.48 36.49 -11.93
C LYS A 397 26.08 36.56 -11.34
N ILE A 398 25.51 35.39 -11.07
CA ILE A 398 24.28 35.22 -10.31
C ILE A 398 24.71 34.74 -8.93
N ILE A 399 24.36 35.47 -7.89
CA ILE A 399 24.81 35.23 -6.51
C ILE A 399 23.62 34.99 -5.61
N PHE A 400 23.50 33.75 -5.12
CA PHE A 400 22.63 33.38 -4.03
C PHE A 400 23.42 33.56 -2.74
N THR A 401 22.91 34.39 -1.84
CA THR A 401 23.58 34.74 -0.58
C THR A 401 22.59 34.72 0.58
N LYS A 402 23.11 34.78 1.82
CA LYS A 402 22.33 34.81 3.04
C LYS A 402 21.54 36.13 3.14
N GLY A 403 20.31 36.05 3.66
CA GLY A 403 19.47 37.21 3.95
C GLY A 403 19.86 37.95 5.24
N ASP A 404 19.18 39.05 5.53
CA ASP A 404 19.38 39.87 6.72
C ASP A 404 18.75 39.20 7.95
N GLY A 405 19.54 38.44 8.71
CA GLY A 405 19.07 37.71 9.88
C GLY A 405 20.14 37.19 10.85
N GLN A 406 19.69 36.79 12.04
CA GLN A 406 20.53 36.20 13.10
C GLN A 406 20.40 34.67 13.19
N GLU A 407 19.95 33.99 12.14
CA GLU A 407 19.52 32.59 12.24
C GLU A 407 20.71 31.63 12.42
N LYS A 408 20.45 30.50 13.07
CA LYS A 408 21.47 29.47 13.36
C LYS A 408 21.99 28.78 12.10
N ASP A 409 21.14 28.57 11.10
CA ASP A 409 21.58 28.06 9.81
C ASP A 409 22.21 29.19 8.97
N ARG A 410 23.52 29.09 8.78
CA ARG A 410 24.33 30.02 7.98
C ARG A 410 24.51 29.57 6.53
N ASN A 411 23.86 28.48 6.11
CA ASN A 411 24.02 27.95 4.76
C ASN A 411 23.00 28.55 3.78
N VAL A 412 23.47 28.75 2.55
CA VAL A 412 22.67 29.03 1.35
C VAL A 412 22.38 27.71 0.63
N TYR A 413 21.16 27.55 0.12
CA TYR A 413 20.67 26.37 -0.60
C TYR A 413 20.13 26.73 -1.98
N LEU A 414 20.39 25.86 -2.95
CA LEU A 414 19.90 25.96 -4.34
C LEU A 414 19.76 24.53 -4.90
N SER A 415 18.64 24.20 -5.55
CA SER A 415 18.41 22.85 -6.12
C SER A 415 18.69 22.81 -7.63
N GLU A 416 18.14 23.76 -8.39
CA GLU A 416 18.31 23.83 -9.84
C GLU A 416 18.50 25.28 -10.28
N ILE A 417 19.18 25.48 -11.41
CA ILE A 417 19.25 26.78 -12.09
C ILE A 417 19.30 26.61 -13.61
N TRP A 418 18.63 27.47 -14.36
CA TRP A 418 18.54 27.38 -15.82
C TRP A 418 18.43 28.74 -16.52
N LEU A 419 18.87 28.77 -17.77
CA LEU A 419 18.85 29.94 -18.66
C LEU A 419 17.96 29.65 -19.88
N ARG A 420 17.13 30.61 -20.29
CA ARG A 420 16.30 30.53 -21.51
C ARG A 420 16.51 31.71 -22.44
N ASP A 421 16.17 31.50 -23.70
CA ASP A 421 15.89 32.55 -24.68
C ASP A 421 14.58 33.28 -24.30
N GLY A 422 14.70 34.56 -23.95
CA GLY A 422 13.61 35.44 -23.55
C GLY A 422 12.93 36.18 -24.70
N SER A 423 13.10 35.73 -25.95
CA SER A 423 12.22 36.07 -27.07
C SER A 423 10.92 35.24 -27.07
N PHE A 424 10.91 34.10 -26.38
CA PHE A 424 9.78 33.21 -26.16
C PHE A 424 9.09 33.47 -24.82
N GLN A 425 7.90 32.90 -24.62
CA GLN A 425 7.22 32.96 -23.33
C GLN A 425 7.98 32.13 -22.26
N PRO A 426 7.99 32.58 -20.99
CA PRO A 426 8.45 31.73 -19.89
C PRO A 426 7.55 30.51 -19.72
N LEU A 427 8.02 29.49 -19.01
CA LEU A 427 7.22 28.38 -18.51
C LEU A 427 6.62 28.69 -17.14
N LEU A 428 7.32 29.49 -16.33
CA LEU A 428 6.93 29.87 -14.97
C LEU A 428 6.56 31.37 -14.86
N PRO A 429 5.77 31.77 -13.85
CA PRO A 429 5.60 33.19 -13.53
C PRO A 429 6.92 33.83 -13.03
N ASN A 430 6.98 35.16 -13.09
CA ASN A 430 8.06 35.99 -12.55
C ASN A 430 7.96 36.22 -11.02
N SER A 431 7.30 35.30 -10.32
CA SER A 431 7.09 35.28 -8.88
C SER A 431 7.26 33.85 -8.36
N LEU A 432 7.94 33.68 -7.23
CA LEU A 432 8.14 32.37 -6.59
C LEU A 432 6.80 31.62 -6.42
N THR A 433 6.76 30.39 -6.93
CA THR A 433 5.58 29.52 -6.94
C THR A 433 5.98 28.11 -6.55
N GLU A 434 5.14 27.41 -5.78
CA GLU A 434 5.38 26.00 -5.40
C GLU A 434 5.30 25.06 -6.62
N VAL A 435 6.25 24.14 -6.77
CA VAL A 435 6.36 23.20 -7.92
C VAL A 435 5.04 22.44 -8.16
N LYS A 436 4.34 22.02 -7.10
CA LYS A 436 3.03 21.37 -7.19
C LYS A 436 1.93 22.21 -7.87
N GLU A 437 2.03 23.53 -7.91
CA GLU A 437 1.01 24.43 -8.50
C GLU A 437 1.34 24.84 -9.94
N CYS A 438 2.56 24.56 -10.41
CA CYS A 438 3.02 24.95 -11.75
C CYS A 438 2.48 24.05 -12.88
N VAL A 439 2.62 24.55 -14.12
CA VAL A 439 2.34 23.79 -15.35
C VAL A 439 3.25 22.57 -15.42
N LYS A 440 2.67 21.40 -15.71
CA LYS A 440 3.36 20.10 -15.81
C LYS A 440 3.28 19.60 -17.24
N PRO A 441 4.13 20.09 -18.16
CA PRO A 441 4.15 19.59 -19.53
C PRO A 441 4.51 18.10 -19.52
N ARG A 442 3.85 17.31 -20.36
CA ARG A 442 4.08 15.87 -20.49
C ARG A 442 4.70 15.60 -21.86
N ILE A 443 5.97 15.20 -21.88
CA ILE A 443 6.81 15.18 -23.08
C ILE A 443 7.49 13.82 -23.25
N SER A 444 8.18 13.31 -22.22
CA SER A 444 8.85 12.01 -22.27
C SER A 444 9.09 11.47 -20.87
N TYR A 445 8.67 10.24 -20.61
CA TYR A 445 8.88 9.57 -19.33
C TYR A 445 9.89 8.43 -19.47
N THR A 446 10.70 8.24 -18.44
CA THR A 446 11.51 7.03 -18.23
C THR A 446 10.84 6.13 -17.19
N ALA A 447 11.14 4.83 -17.26
CA ALA A 447 10.69 3.83 -16.30
C ALA A 447 11.87 2.97 -15.81
N ASN A 448 11.85 2.70 -14.50
CA ASN A 448 12.74 1.74 -13.85
C ASN A 448 11.89 0.75 -13.03
N LEU A 449 12.19 -0.54 -13.15
CA LEU A 449 11.57 -1.61 -12.37
C LEU A 449 12.66 -2.57 -11.90
N PHE A 450 12.95 -2.55 -10.60
CA PHE A 450 14.14 -3.19 -10.05
C PHE A 450 13.98 -3.70 -8.63
N ALA A 451 14.91 -4.56 -8.25
CA ALA A 451 15.08 -5.13 -6.92
C ALA A 451 16.41 -4.63 -6.35
N LYS A 452 16.44 -4.35 -5.04
CA LYS A 452 17.62 -3.85 -4.34
C LYS A 452 17.66 -4.39 -2.91
N ASP A 453 18.84 -4.69 -2.43
CA ASP A 453 19.12 -5.04 -1.03
C ASP A 453 20.48 -4.44 -0.64
N PRO A 454 20.63 -3.81 0.55
CA PRO A 454 21.85 -3.09 0.90
C PRO A 454 23.05 -4.02 1.14
N VAL A 455 22.83 -5.25 1.63
CA VAL A 455 23.89 -6.26 1.76
C VAL A 455 24.01 -7.07 0.48
N GLY A 456 22.89 -7.41 -0.16
CA GLY A 456 22.85 -8.17 -1.41
C GLY A 456 23.17 -9.65 -1.22
N LYS A 457 23.03 -10.44 -2.30
CA LYS A 457 23.28 -11.88 -2.30
C LYS A 457 24.74 -12.20 -2.60
N LYS A 458 25.43 -12.91 -1.69
CA LYS A 458 26.77 -13.44 -1.94
C LYS A 458 26.72 -14.68 -2.83
N VAL A 459 27.29 -14.59 -4.03
CA VAL A 459 27.39 -15.68 -5.01
C VAL A 459 28.86 -16.09 -5.19
N ASP A 460 29.25 -17.23 -4.62
CA ASP A 460 30.63 -17.72 -4.68
C ASP A 460 31.03 -18.25 -6.09
N PRO A 461 32.34 -18.38 -6.38
CA PRO A 461 32.84 -18.83 -7.70
C PRO A 461 32.19 -20.11 -8.21
N GLY A 462 31.79 -20.11 -9.48
CA GLY A 462 31.14 -21.24 -10.16
C GLY A 462 29.64 -21.41 -9.87
N ILE A 463 29.11 -20.80 -8.79
CA ILE A 463 27.72 -20.94 -8.38
C ILE A 463 26.76 -20.25 -9.36
N VAL A 464 25.61 -20.90 -9.60
CA VAL A 464 24.47 -20.33 -10.29
C VAL A 464 23.46 -19.86 -9.25
N TYR A 465 23.22 -18.55 -9.18
CA TYR A 465 22.16 -17.96 -8.39
C TYR A 465 21.00 -17.59 -9.31
N LYS A 466 19.82 -18.15 -9.01
CA LYS A 466 18.53 -17.73 -9.55
C LYS A 466 17.65 -17.39 -8.34
N PRO A 467 17.33 -16.11 -8.08
CA PRO A 467 16.39 -15.76 -7.03
C PRO A 467 15.01 -16.35 -7.35
N LEU A 468 14.20 -16.54 -6.29
CA LEU A 468 12.77 -16.79 -6.45
C LEU A 468 11.99 -15.49 -6.68
N ASP A 469 12.62 -14.33 -6.44
CA ASP A 469 12.12 -13.00 -6.76
C ASP A 469 11.84 -12.81 -8.26
N SER A 470 10.68 -12.22 -8.55
CA SER A 470 10.19 -11.98 -9.90
C SER A 470 9.44 -10.65 -9.97
N PHE A 471 9.24 -10.17 -11.20
CA PHE A 471 8.61 -8.90 -11.53
C PHE A 471 7.36 -9.11 -12.38
N TYR A 472 6.44 -8.16 -12.29
CA TYR A 472 5.20 -8.05 -13.05
C TYR A 472 5.25 -6.82 -13.95
N ILE A 473 4.96 -6.99 -15.24
CA ILE A 473 4.68 -5.89 -16.16
C ILE A 473 3.40 -6.21 -16.93
N ASP A 474 2.39 -5.35 -16.84
CA ASP A 474 1.21 -5.38 -17.70
C ASP A 474 1.05 -4.03 -18.42
N VAL A 475 0.79 -4.09 -19.72
CA VAL A 475 0.49 -2.94 -20.59
C VAL A 475 -0.72 -3.18 -21.50
N GLY A 476 -1.32 -4.37 -21.45
CA GLY A 476 -2.45 -4.76 -22.29
C GLY A 476 -3.82 -4.55 -21.62
N SER A 477 -3.83 -4.12 -20.35
CA SER A 477 -5.04 -3.74 -19.63
C SER A 477 -5.55 -2.35 -20.03
N ASN A 478 -6.88 -2.16 -19.99
CA ASN A 478 -7.55 -0.90 -20.33
C ASN A 478 -8.55 -0.40 -19.27
N ASP A 479 -8.70 -1.10 -18.14
CA ASP A 479 -9.43 -0.61 -16.96
C ASP A 479 -8.44 -0.59 -15.76
N PRO A 480 -8.11 0.58 -15.19
CA PRO A 480 -7.11 0.68 -14.12
C PRO A 480 -7.53 0.01 -12.81
N PHE A 481 -8.83 -0.13 -12.55
CA PHE A 481 -9.31 -0.85 -11.37
C PHE A 481 -9.11 -2.36 -11.54
N ILE A 482 -9.40 -2.89 -12.73
CA ILE A 482 -9.22 -4.31 -13.04
C ILE A 482 -7.73 -4.67 -13.15
N ALA A 483 -6.89 -3.79 -13.70
CA ALA A 483 -5.44 -3.99 -13.78
C ALA A 483 -4.80 -4.18 -12.40
N LEU A 484 -5.14 -3.31 -11.43
CA LEU A 484 -4.67 -3.42 -10.04
C LEU A 484 -5.25 -4.65 -9.33
N GLU A 485 -6.53 -4.98 -9.57
CA GLU A 485 -7.14 -6.19 -9.00
C GLU A 485 -6.55 -7.49 -9.56
N GLU A 486 -6.15 -7.54 -10.84
CA GLU A 486 -5.43 -8.69 -11.40
C GLU A 486 -4.00 -8.75 -10.87
N TYR A 487 -3.26 -7.64 -10.83
CA TYR A 487 -1.93 -7.59 -10.18
C TYR A 487 -1.97 -8.15 -8.75
N GLY A 488 -2.92 -7.68 -7.92
CA GLY A 488 -3.12 -8.20 -6.56
C GLY A 488 -3.38 -9.70 -6.51
N LYS A 489 -4.18 -10.25 -7.44
CA LYS A 489 -4.41 -11.71 -7.55
C LYS A 489 -3.16 -12.47 -8.01
N ARG A 490 -2.28 -11.89 -8.84
CA ARG A 490 -1.03 -12.54 -9.27
C ARG A 490 0.01 -12.56 -8.16
N VAL A 491 0.20 -11.46 -7.43
CA VAL A 491 1.06 -11.47 -6.23
C VAL A 491 0.52 -12.45 -5.18
N CYS A 492 -0.80 -12.48 -4.97
CA CYS A 492 -1.46 -13.41 -4.05
C CYS A 492 -1.17 -14.88 -4.41
N SER A 493 -1.25 -15.21 -5.70
CA SER A 493 -1.02 -16.57 -6.21
C SER A 493 0.47 -16.94 -6.19
N ALA A 494 1.35 -16.05 -6.65
CA ALA A 494 2.78 -16.32 -6.80
C ALA A 494 3.53 -16.36 -5.45
N GLN A 495 3.12 -15.56 -4.45
CA GLN A 495 3.60 -15.63 -3.06
C GLN A 495 2.85 -16.69 -2.22
N ALA A 496 1.93 -17.47 -2.82
CA ALA A 496 1.10 -18.48 -2.15
C ALA A 496 0.37 -17.96 -0.88
N VAL A 497 -0.20 -16.75 -0.95
CA VAL A 497 -0.74 -16.02 0.21
C VAL A 497 -2.00 -16.69 0.77
N ASN A 498 -1.87 -17.32 1.94
CA ASN A 498 -2.98 -17.85 2.73
C ASN A 498 -3.32 -16.87 3.87
N LEU A 499 -4.17 -15.88 3.59
CA LEU A 499 -4.38 -14.74 4.48
C LEU A 499 -5.40 -15.02 5.61
N SER A 500 -4.94 -14.95 6.87
CA SER A 500 -5.81 -15.01 8.05
C SER A 500 -6.69 -13.74 8.14
N ILE A 501 -7.92 -13.78 7.62
CA ILE A 501 -8.87 -12.64 7.70
C ILE A 501 -9.40 -12.45 9.12
N TYR A 502 -9.63 -11.18 9.50
CA TYR A 502 -10.24 -10.78 10.76
C TYR A 502 -11.75 -10.58 10.59
N ASP A 503 -12.56 -11.59 10.91
CA ASP A 503 -14.03 -11.52 11.01
C ASP A 503 -14.54 -10.85 12.30
N PHE A 504 -13.63 -10.41 13.17
CA PHE A 504 -13.86 -9.94 14.56
C PHE A 504 -13.15 -8.62 14.88
N PRO A 505 -13.65 -7.82 15.85
CA PRO A 505 -12.90 -6.73 16.43
C PRO A 505 -11.83 -7.26 17.40
N THR A 506 -10.75 -6.50 17.57
CA THR A 506 -9.71 -6.76 18.58
C THR A 506 -9.72 -5.63 19.62
N VAL A 507 -9.77 -5.93 20.92
CA VAL A 507 -9.47 -4.93 21.97
C VAL A 507 -7.97 -4.90 22.21
N CYS A 508 -7.36 -3.71 22.20
CA CYS A 508 -5.93 -3.52 22.47
C CYS A 508 -5.72 -3.01 23.89
N LEU A 509 -5.17 -3.83 24.81
CA LEU A 509 -5.10 -3.46 26.22
C LEU A 509 -4.20 -2.25 26.50
N TRP A 510 -3.13 -2.05 25.73
CA TRP A 510 -2.31 -0.84 25.78
C TRP A 510 -3.13 0.45 25.58
N TYR A 511 -3.99 0.47 24.56
CA TYR A 511 -4.86 1.60 24.28
C TYR A 511 -6.02 1.72 25.26
N ALA A 512 -6.55 0.59 25.75
CA ALA A 512 -7.64 0.55 26.72
C ALA A 512 -7.20 1.01 28.12
N GLU A 513 -5.96 0.71 28.52
CA GLU A 513 -5.32 1.17 29.76
C GLU A 513 -4.89 2.65 29.65
N SER A 514 -4.22 3.02 28.54
CA SER A 514 -3.59 4.34 28.39
C SER A 514 -4.56 5.53 28.52
N ALA A 515 -4.22 6.44 29.43
CA ALA A 515 -4.95 7.70 29.65
C ALA A 515 -4.98 8.61 28.42
N GLY A 516 -3.95 8.53 27.55
CA GLY A 516 -3.88 9.28 26.29
C GLY A 516 -4.89 8.81 25.24
N TYR A 517 -5.43 7.59 25.39
CA TYR A 517 -6.34 6.96 24.43
C TYR A 517 -7.66 6.54 25.10
N GLY A 518 -7.85 5.25 25.39
CA GLY A 518 -9.11 4.67 25.86
C GLY A 518 -9.51 5.06 27.27
N ASN A 519 -8.52 5.20 28.17
CA ASN A 519 -8.69 5.49 29.60
C ASN A 519 -9.86 4.71 30.25
N SER A 520 -9.92 3.40 29.99
CA SER A 520 -11.12 2.59 30.28
C SER A 520 -11.10 1.90 31.65
N GLY A 521 -9.98 2.00 32.37
CA GLY A 521 -9.73 1.21 33.57
C GLY A 521 -9.69 -0.31 33.29
N ALA A 522 -9.42 -0.71 32.05
CA ALA A 522 -8.88 -2.03 31.74
C ALA A 522 -7.38 -2.05 32.08
N GLU A 523 -6.89 -3.23 32.46
CA GLU A 523 -5.51 -3.46 32.89
C GLU A 523 -4.78 -4.25 31.80
N ASN A 524 -3.55 -3.84 31.46
CA ASN A 524 -2.71 -4.50 30.47
C ASN A 524 -1.88 -5.61 31.13
N SER A 525 -2.59 -6.64 31.60
CA SER A 525 -2.06 -7.88 32.21
C SER A 525 -2.89 -9.09 31.78
N THR A 526 -2.42 -10.31 32.07
CA THR A 526 -3.20 -11.54 31.80
C THR A 526 -4.52 -11.59 32.58
N VAL A 527 -4.58 -11.02 33.78
CA VAL A 527 -5.81 -10.88 34.58
C VAL A 527 -6.75 -9.86 33.93
N GLY A 528 -6.24 -8.69 33.54
CA GLY A 528 -7.02 -7.68 32.81
C GLY A 528 -7.58 -8.18 31.48
N ALA A 529 -6.81 -9.01 30.76
CA ALA A 529 -7.24 -9.64 29.51
C ALA A 529 -8.42 -10.62 29.69
N VAL A 530 -8.39 -11.44 30.75
CA VAL A 530 -9.49 -12.36 31.07
C VAL A 530 -10.72 -11.59 31.57
N ASN A 531 -10.53 -10.53 32.37
CA ASN A 531 -11.61 -9.65 32.81
C ASN A 531 -12.31 -8.95 31.63
N GLU A 532 -11.56 -8.40 30.67
CA GLU A 532 -12.13 -7.81 29.45
C GLU A 532 -12.89 -8.86 28.63
N MET A 533 -12.35 -10.08 28.51
CA MET A 533 -13.03 -11.16 27.79
C MET A 533 -14.33 -11.60 28.47
N GLN A 534 -14.40 -11.55 29.81
CA GLN A 534 -15.63 -11.78 30.57
C GLN A 534 -16.65 -10.65 30.32
N ILE A 535 -16.22 -9.39 30.30
CA ILE A 535 -17.07 -8.23 29.95
C ILE A 535 -17.63 -8.37 28.52
N ILE A 536 -16.79 -8.78 27.56
CA ILE A 536 -17.21 -9.06 26.17
C ILE A 536 -18.28 -10.17 26.14
N LYS A 537 -18.09 -11.25 26.88
CA LYS A 537 -19.04 -12.36 26.98
C LYS A 537 -20.38 -11.92 27.58
N ASP A 538 -20.35 -11.21 28.69
CA ASP A 538 -21.55 -10.74 29.41
C ASP A 538 -22.30 -9.62 28.66
N SER A 539 -21.63 -8.86 27.80
CA SER A 539 -22.28 -7.93 26.86
C SER A 539 -23.15 -8.63 25.81
N GLY A 540 -22.99 -9.95 25.63
CA GLY A 540 -23.68 -10.72 24.60
C GLY A 540 -23.14 -10.52 23.18
N PHE A 541 -22.00 -9.83 22.99
CA PHE A 541 -21.43 -9.60 21.65
C PHE A 541 -21.07 -10.91 20.92
N LEU A 542 -20.73 -11.96 21.65
CA LEU A 542 -20.38 -13.28 21.10
C LEU A 542 -21.53 -13.97 20.34
N ASN A 543 -22.76 -13.46 20.44
CA ASN A 543 -23.87 -13.86 19.58
C ASN A 543 -23.80 -13.28 18.15
N TYR A 544 -22.93 -12.28 17.91
CA TYR A 544 -22.82 -11.53 16.66
C TYR A 544 -21.51 -11.83 15.90
N SER A 545 -20.37 -11.85 16.60
CA SER A 545 -19.08 -12.34 16.10
C SER A 545 -18.16 -12.72 17.26
N ARG A 546 -17.04 -13.38 16.93
CA ARG A 546 -15.91 -13.61 17.85
C ARG A 546 -15.28 -12.27 18.26
N VAL A 547 -14.40 -12.27 19.25
CA VAL A 547 -13.58 -11.09 19.63
C VAL A 547 -12.17 -11.55 20.00
N ALA A 548 -11.16 -10.73 19.68
CA ALA A 548 -9.80 -10.92 20.17
C ALA A 548 -9.46 -9.91 21.28
N VAL A 549 -8.64 -10.33 22.23
CA VAL A 549 -8.03 -9.45 23.23
C VAL A 549 -6.52 -9.52 23.05
N ARG A 550 -5.89 -8.38 22.75
CA ARG A 550 -4.44 -8.27 22.62
C ARG A 550 -3.84 -7.75 23.92
N LEU A 551 -3.16 -8.64 24.63
CA LEU A 551 -2.24 -8.31 25.70
C LEU A 551 -0.97 -7.70 25.10
N VAL A 552 -0.45 -6.63 25.70
CA VAL A 552 0.68 -5.88 25.18
C VAL A 552 1.77 -5.78 26.25
N PRO A 553 2.60 -6.81 26.45
CA PRO A 553 3.78 -6.71 27.29
C PRO A 553 4.84 -5.86 26.57
N ASP A 554 4.66 -4.54 26.62
CA ASP A 554 5.66 -3.56 26.20
C ASP A 554 6.68 -3.32 27.34
N SER A 555 7.92 -2.96 27.01
CA SER A 555 8.96 -2.61 27.98
C SER A 555 10.20 -2.01 27.30
N TYR A 556 10.85 -1.06 27.98
CA TYR A 556 12.14 -0.51 27.58
C TYR A 556 13.12 -0.42 28.76
N MET A 557 12.92 -1.23 29.81
CA MET A 557 13.93 -1.41 30.85
C MET A 557 15.16 -2.15 30.28
N PRO A 558 16.37 -1.97 30.85
CA PRO A 558 17.58 -2.64 30.34
C PRO A 558 17.43 -4.17 30.26
N ASP A 559 17.06 -4.78 31.38
CA ASP A 559 16.67 -6.20 31.44
C ASP A 559 15.14 -6.29 31.34
N ASN A 560 14.66 -7.06 30.39
CA ASN A 560 13.25 -7.14 30.00
C ASN A 560 12.92 -8.48 29.30
N GLN A 561 11.69 -8.63 28.83
CA GLN A 561 11.16 -9.85 28.21
C GLN A 561 11.59 -10.11 26.76
N GLN A 562 12.20 -9.13 26.07
CA GLN A 562 12.50 -9.26 24.64
C GLN A 562 13.71 -10.18 24.41
N GLY A 563 13.60 -11.07 23.42
CA GLY A 563 14.58 -12.14 23.18
C GLY A 563 14.27 -13.39 23.99
N TRP A 564 14.02 -13.26 25.30
CA TRP A 564 13.61 -14.39 26.14
C TRP A 564 12.25 -14.95 25.72
N TRP A 565 11.22 -14.09 25.73
CA TRP A 565 9.84 -14.41 25.35
C TRP A 565 9.28 -15.70 25.98
N ASP A 566 9.50 -15.85 27.29
CA ASP A 566 9.00 -16.97 28.10
C ASP A 566 8.13 -16.50 29.29
N ASP A 567 7.45 -17.47 29.90
CA ASP A 567 6.54 -17.25 31.02
C ASP A 567 7.23 -16.68 32.28
N GLU A 568 8.52 -16.91 32.50
CA GLU A 568 9.24 -16.35 33.66
C GLU A 568 9.49 -14.85 33.43
N HIS A 569 10.02 -14.49 32.27
CA HIS A 569 10.36 -13.10 31.96
C HIS A 569 9.12 -12.21 31.83
N TRP A 570 7.96 -12.76 31.41
CA TRP A 570 6.69 -12.04 31.44
C TRP A 570 6.09 -11.84 32.86
N GLN A 571 6.50 -12.65 33.86
CA GLN A 571 6.12 -12.48 35.27
C GLN A 571 6.98 -11.45 36.03
N ARG A 572 8.20 -11.15 35.55
CA ARG A 572 9.14 -10.24 36.24
C ARG A 572 8.55 -8.82 36.40
N GLU A 573 8.74 -8.22 37.58
CA GLU A 573 8.25 -6.87 37.89
C GLU A 573 9.02 -5.80 37.10
N ILE A 574 8.38 -5.20 36.10
CA ILE A 574 8.95 -4.11 35.31
C ILE A 574 8.65 -2.78 36.04
N LYS A 575 9.68 -2.19 36.66
CA LYS A 575 9.58 -0.89 37.35
C LYS A 575 9.61 0.27 36.33
N GLU A 576 8.54 0.34 35.56
CA GLU A 576 8.32 1.34 34.50
C GLU A 576 8.21 2.77 35.04
N HIS A 577 8.42 3.74 34.15
CA HIS A 577 8.21 5.16 34.46
C HIS A 577 6.73 5.51 34.71
N VAL A 578 5.78 4.65 34.31
CA VAL A 578 4.33 4.95 34.30
C VAL A 578 3.50 3.80 34.91
N GLY A 579 3.40 3.77 36.24
CA GLY A 579 2.29 3.12 36.95
C GLY A 579 2.28 1.59 37.06
N GLY A 580 3.03 0.86 36.24
CA GLY A 580 3.19 -0.60 36.35
C GLY A 580 3.77 -1.00 37.72
N LYS A 581 3.08 -1.91 38.44
CA LYS A 581 3.48 -2.39 39.78
C LYS A 581 3.87 -3.87 39.82
N HIS A 582 3.65 -4.59 38.73
CA HIS A 582 3.78 -6.05 38.62
C HIS A 582 4.26 -6.42 37.21
N GLY A 583 4.67 -7.67 37.01
CA GLY A 583 4.85 -8.21 35.67
C GLY A 583 3.53 -8.28 34.90
N ARG A 584 3.60 -8.57 33.60
CA ARG A 584 2.43 -8.58 32.70
C ARG A 584 1.67 -9.90 32.77
N TYR A 585 2.33 -10.98 33.20
CA TYR A 585 1.71 -12.27 33.53
C TYR A 585 1.52 -12.34 35.05
N ILE A 586 0.26 -12.42 35.50
CA ILE A 586 -0.12 -12.31 36.91
C ILE A 586 -1.01 -13.50 37.31
N SER A 587 -0.78 -14.05 38.51
CA SER A 587 -1.60 -15.12 39.10
C SER A 587 -3.10 -14.73 39.15
N PRO A 588 -4.04 -15.62 38.79
CA PRO A 588 -3.88 -17.06 38.53
C PRO A 588 -3.60 -17.41 37.05
N PHE A 589 -3.18 -16.43 36.24
CA PHE A 589 -2.89 -16.57 34.81
C PHE A 589 -1.43 -16.22 34.52
N GLU A 590 -0.51 -16.78 35.30
CA GLU A 590 0.92 -16.46 35.28
C GLU A 590 1.73 -17.17 34.18
N THR A 591 1.07 -17.92 33.28
CA THR A 591 1.69 -18.60 32.14
C THR A 591 0.85 -18.43 30.86
N SER A 592 1.51 -18.57 29.71
CA SER A 592 0.89 -18.53 28.37
C SER A 592 -0.28 -19.51 28.27
N GLU A 593 -0.11 -20.70 28.86
CA GLU A 593 -1.10 -21.77 28.86
C GLU A 593 -2.31 -21.48 29.76
N LYS A 594 -2.10 -20.91 30.95
CA LYS A 594 -3.19 -20.52 31.84
C LYS A 594 -4.01 -19.37 31.25
N TRP A 595 -3.33 -18.33 30.76
CA TRP A 595 -3.96 -17.15 30.17
C TRP A 595 -4.69 -17.47 28.85
N GLY A 596 -3.98 -18.09 27.89
CA GLY A 596 -4.54 -18.38 26.57
C GLY A 596 -5.70 -19.37 26.63
N LYS A 597 -5.65 -20.35 27.53
CA LYS A 597 -6.80 -21.22 27.85
C LYS A 597 -7.98 -20.42 28.39
N ALA A 598 -7.79 -19.58 29.42
CA ALA A 598 -8.88 -18.83 30.04
C ALA A 598 -9.60 -17.90 29.05
N VAL A 599 -8.86 -17.18 28.19
CA VAL A 599 -9.45 -16.36 27.12
C VAL A 599 -10.23 -17.23 26.12
N THR A 600 -9.70 -18.41 25.77
CA THR A 600 -10.36 -19.33 24.82
C THR A 600 -11.64 -19.96 25.40
N GLU A 601 -11.66 -20.34 26.68
CA GLU A 601 -12.84 -20.91 27.37
C GLU A 601 -13.97 -19.87 27.56
N LEU A 602 -13.64 -18.57 27.48
CA LEU A 602 -14.62 -17.48 27.39
C LEU A 602 -15.11 -17.20 25.96
N GLY A 603 -14.60 -17.93 24.95
CA GLY A 603 -14.94 -17.75 23.53
C GLY A 603 -14.09 -16.69 22.80
N GLY A 604 -13.00 -16.24 23.44
CA GLY A 604 -12.10 -15.21 22.91
C GLY A 604 -10.93 -15.75 22.08
N ILE A 605 -10.19 -14.81 21.50
CA ILE A 605 -8.97 -15.07 20.72
C ILE A 605 -7.80 -14.35 21.42
N PRO A 606 -6.89 -15.07 22.11
CA PRO A 606 -5.73 -14.46 22.77
C PRO A 606 -4.66 -14.06 21.75
N LEU A 607 -4.25 -12.79 21.76
CA LEU A 607 -3.15 -12.23 20.96
C LEU A 607 -2.12 -11.54 21.87
N THR A 608 -0.84 -11.54 21.48
CA THR A 608 0.25 -10.90 22.26
C THR A 608 1.05 -9.87 21.42
N TYR A 609 2.19 -9.41 21.94
CA TYR A 609 3.04 -8.35 21.38
C TYR A 609 4.53 -8.64 21.64
N PHE A 610 5.36 -8.40 20.63
CA PHE A 610 6.82 -8.58 20.60
C PHE A 610 7.45 -7.30 20.04
N GLN A 611 8.63 -6.91 20.52
CA GLN A 611 9.48 -5.94 19.82
C GLN A 611 10.49 -6.69 18.93
N THR A 612 10.92 -6.11 17.81
CA THR A 612 11.73 -6.83 16.82
C THR A 612 13.23 -6.81 17.12
N GLY A 613 13.86 -5.63 17.09
CA GLY A 613 15.31 -5.45 17.29
C GLY A 613 15.68 -4.61 18.51
N TYR A 614 14.68 -4.13 19.27
CA TYR A 614 14.90 -3.67 20.65
C TYR A 614 15.10 -4.92 21.52
N ARG A 615 16.27 -5.03 22.13
CA ARG A 615 16.70 -6.24 22.83
C ARG A 615 16.76 -6.08 24.35
N SER A 616 16.56 -7.17 25.08
CA SER A 616 17.00 -7.24 26.49
C SER A 616 18.53 -7.25 26.58
N GLU A 617 19.06 -6.73 27.68
CA GLU A 617 20.48 -6.63 27.95
C GLU A 617 21.05 -7.91 28.59
N ASP A 618 20.36 -8.51 29.56
CA ASP A 618 20.69 -9.83 30.11
C ASP A 618 20.76 -10.93 29.03
N TYR A 619 19.78 -10.98 28.11
CA TYR A 619 19.78 -11.91 26.97
C TYR A 619 21.02 -11.73 26.09
N ALA A 620 21.37 -10.49 25.73
CA ALA A 620 22.50 -10.20 24.85
C ALA A 620 23.87 -10.46 25.50
N LYS A 621 23.93 -10.45 26.84
CA LYS A 621 25.11 -10.84 27.62
C LYS A 621 25.21 -12.37 27.76
N ALA A 622 24.09 -13.06 27.90
CA ALA A 622 24.03 -14.53 27.92
C ALA A 622 24.34 -15.16 26.54
N TYR A 623 23.83 -14.55 25.47
CA TYR A 623 23.90 -15.07 24.10
C TYR A 623 24.47 -14.04 23.11
N PRO A 624 25.76 -13.68 23.20
CA PRO A 624 26.39 -12.74 22.27
C PRO A 624 26.39 -13.22 20.81
N GLY A 625 26.33 -14.53 20.57
CA GLY A 625 26.23 -15.11 19.21
C GLY A 625 24.84 -14.99 18.57
N HIS A 626 23.78 -14.83 19.37
CA HIS A 626 22.42 -14.60 18.85
C HIS A 626 22.23 -13.14 18.37
N MET A 627 23.27 -12.30 18.47
CA MET A 627 23.26 -10.88 18.07
C MET A 627 24.04 -10.71 16.76
N LEU A 628 23.62 -9.75 15.93
CA LEU A 628 24.36 -9.40 14.71
C LEU A 628 25.83 -9.06 15.01
N PHE A 629 26.71 -9.48 14.11
CA PHE A 629 28.17 -9.43 14.22
C PHE A 629 28.76 -10.32 15.34
N ASN A 630 27.99 -11.27 15.90
CA ASN A 630 28.39 -12.14 17.01
C ASN A 630 28.89 -11.35 18.25
N LYS A 631 28.22 -10.24 18.58
CA LYS A 631 28.60 -9.32 19.67
C LYS A 631 27.39 -8.80 20.44
N THR A 632 27.47 -8.80 21.78
CA THR A 632 26.52 -8.09 22.67
C THR A 632 26.34 -6.62 22.27
N TYR A 633 27.41 -5.94 21.85
CA TYR A 633 27.38 -4.56 21.38
C TYR A 633 28.01 -4.45 19.99
N ALA A 634 27.16 -4.26 18.98
CA ALA A 634 27.57 -3.86 17.64
C ALA A 634 26.90 -2.51 17.31
N TRP A 635 27.71 -1.47 17.16
CA TRP A 635 27.24 -0.07 17.10
C TRP A 635 26.75 0.33 15.70
N LYS A 636 25.61 1.03 15.64
CA LYS A 636 25.07 1.65 14.42
C LYS A 636 25.60 3.09 14.31
N ASN A 637 26.50 3.33 13.35
CA ASN A 637 26.91 4.66 12.85
C ASN A 637 26.97 5.80 13.90
N GLY A 638 27.81 5.62 14.93
CA GLY A 638 27.97 6.60 16.02
C GLY A 638 29.18 6.32 16.88
N ALA A 639 29.41 7.15 17.90
CA ALA A 639 30.42 6.89 18.92
C ALA A 639 30.00 5.71 19.80
N GLU A 640 30.93 4.78 20.05
CA GLU A 640 30.72 3.67 20.98
C GLU A 640 30.53 4.21 22.42
N ASP A 641 29.69 3.54 23.20
CA ASP A 641 29.51 3.80 24.64
C ASP A 641 30.19 2.67 25.44
N PRO A 642 31.51 2.73 25.67
CA PRO A 642 32.25 1.66 26.34
C PRO A 642 31.90 1.52 27.83
N ASN A 643 31.19 2.51 28.39
CA ASN A 643 30.68 2.48 29.76
C ASN A 643 29.32 1.74 29.85
N GLY A 644 28.70 1.41 28.73
CA GLY A 644 27.40 0.73 28.68
C GLY A 644 26.23 1.61 29.14
N GLU A 645 26.37 2.94 29.14
CA GLU A 645 25.40 3.84 29.79
C GLU A 645 23.99 3.77 29.20
N ILE A 646 23.83 3.32 27.94
CA ILE A 646 22.53 3.06 27.30
C ILE A 646 21.63 2.14 28.14
N PHE A 647 22.21 1.11 28.73
CA PHE A 647 21.48 0.02 29.39
C PHE A 647 21.44 0.22 30.91
N THR A 648 21.28 1.48 31.37
CA THR A 648 21.18 1.80 32.82
C THR A 648 19.83 2.38 33.24
N SER A 649 18.91 2.73 32.33
CA SER A 649 17.58 3.23 32.68
C SER A 649 16.61 3.20 31.50
N TRP A 650 15.30 3.12 31.79
CA TRP A 650 14.21 3.15 30.80
C TRP A 650 14.42 4.20 29.72
N LYS A 651 14.76 5.45 30.11
CA LYS A 651 14.91 6.56 29.17
C LYS A 651 16.10 6.34 28.23
N LYS A 652 17.28 6.03 28.77
CA LYS A 652 18.50 5.82 27.96
C LYS A 652 18.37 4.60 27.03
N THR A 653 17.65 3.58 27.47
CA THR A 653 17.36 2.39 26.68
C THR A 653 16.33 2.68 25.60
N TRP A 654 15.18 3.30 25.90
CA TRP A 654 14.19 3.73 24.90
C TRP A 654 14.79 4.64 23.81
N GLU A 655 15.55 5.66 24.19
CA GLU A 655 16.09 6.66 23.25
C GLU A 655 17.23 6.12 22.35
N ARG A 656 17.78 4.92 22.61
CA ARG A 656 19.01 4.44 21.92
C ARG A 656 19.04 2.94 21.58
N ASN A 657 18.33 2.06 22.29
CA ASN A 657 18.19 0.63 21.94
C ASN A 657 17.49 0.50 20.57
N GLY A 658 17.87 -0.48 19.76
CA GLY A 658 17.44 -0.61 18.36
C GLY A 658 17.89 0.51 17.40
N GLN A 659 18.20 1.71 17.89
CA GLN A 659 18.57 2.91 17.11
C GLN A 659 20.08 3.06 16.93
N VAL A 660 20.88 2.82 17.98
CA VAL A 660 22.36 2.98 17.95
C VAL A 660 23.12 1.67 18.21
N VAL A 661 22.44 0.58 18.53
CA VAL A 661 23.01 -0.78 18.69
C VAL A 661 22.19 -1.76 17.87
N TRP A 662 22.85 -2.71 17.20
CA TRP A 662 22.20 -3.82 16.51
C TRP A 662 21.53 -4.80 17.50
N GLY A 663 20.46 -5.45 17.02
CA GLY A 663 19.71 -6.46 17.76
C GLY A 663 20.06 -7.88 17.34
N TYR A 664 19.07 -8.77 17.47
CA TYR A 664 19.16 -10.19 17.15
C TYR A 664 19.54 -10.47 15.69
N ASP A 665 20.27 -11.57 15.48
CA ASP A 665 20.53 -12.12 14.15
C ASP A 665 19.46 -13.16 13.78
N TYR A 666 18.56 -12.79 12.88
CA TYR A 666 17.53 -13.68 12.34
C TYR A 666 18.07 -14.69 11.28
N THR A 667 19.37 -14.93 11.26
CA THR A 667 20.04 -15.99 10.49
C THR A 667 20.85 -16.97 11.34
N ASP A 668 21.18 -16.65 12.60
CA ASP A 668 21.92 -17.54 13.49
C ASP A 668 21.12 -18.82 13.80
N PRO A 669 21.66 -20.02 13.54
CA PRO A 669 21.00 -21.28 13.87
C PRO A 669 20.61 -21.43 15.35
N GLY A 670 21.37 -20.86 16.29
CA GLY A 670 21.06 -20.90 17.73
C GLY A 670 19.80 -20.12 18.07
N PHE A 671 19.75 -18.85 17.65
CA PHE A 671 18.59 -17.98 17.81
C PHE A 671 17.36 -18.51 17.05
N LEU A 672 17.53 -19.04 15.84
CA LEU A 672 16.42 -19.62 15.07
C LEU A 672 15.84 -20.90 15.71
N GLN A 673 16.65 -21.70 16.43
CA GLN A 673 16.13 -22.76 17.28
C GLN A 673 15.33 -22.17 18.46
N HIS A 674 15.89 -21.20 19.18
CA HIS A 674 15.22 -20.54 20.31
C HIS A 674 13.85 -19.93 19.91
N LEU A 675 13.78 -19.23 18.77
CA LEU A 675 12.51 -18.74 18.20
C LEU A 675 11.49 -19.86 17.99
N THR A 676 11.94 -21.03 17.49
CA THR A 676 11.08 -22.18 17.24
C THR A 676 10.47 -22.71 18.54
N GLU A 677 11.24 -22.73 19.64
CA GLU A 677 10.78 -23.14 20.97
C GLU A 677 9.82 -22.11 21.59
N VAL A 678 10.11 -20.81 21.48
CA VAL A 678 9.22 -19.70 21.89
C VAL A 678 7.85 -19.79 21.21
N TYR A 679 7.81 -19.91 19.89
CA TYR A 679 6.53 -19.96 19.16
C TYR A 679 5.79 -21.29 19.37
N HIS A 680 6.50 -22.40 19.60
CA HIS A 680 5.87 -23.65 20.03
C HIS A 680 5.17 -23.50 21.39
N ASN A 681 5.83 -22.87 22.37
CA ASN A 681 5.27 -22.64 23.70
C ASN A 681 4.04 -21.73 23.66
N LEU A 682 4.09 -20.62 22.90
CA LEU A 682 2.93 -19.74 22.67
C LEU A 682 1.76 -20.49 22.02
N ARG A 683 2.03 -21.31 20.99
CA ARG A 683 1.02 -22.13 20.32
C ARG A 683 0.40 -23.17 21.25
N LYS A 684 1.22 -23.86 22.05
CA LYS A 684 0.77 -24.80 23.10
C LYS A 684 -0.11 -24.11 24.12
N GLY A 685 0.25 -22.88 24.51
CA GLY A 685 -0.55 -22.05 25.41
C GLY A 685 -1.87 -21.54 24.80
N GLY A 686 -2.08 -21.75 23.50
CA GLY A 686 -3.31 -21.42 22.80
C GLY A 686 -3.31 -20.04 22.12
N VAL A 687 -2.22 -19.27 22.22
CA VAL A 687 -2.07 -17.95 21.59
C VAL A 687 -2.25 -18.06 20.07
N LYS A 688 -3.02 -17.13 19.46
CA LYS A 688 -3.43 -17.20 18.04
C LYS A 688 -2.71 -16.21 17.13
N GLY A 689 -1.84 -15.37 17.67
CA GLY A 689 -1.15 -14.34 16.90
C GLY A 689 -0.44 -13.34 17.79
N LEU A 690 0.41 -12.53 17.18
CA LEU A 690 1.19 -11.50 17.85
C LEU A 690 1.50 -10.33 16.93
N MET A 691 1.72 -9.17 17.51
CA MET A 691 2.19 -7.98 16.81
C MET A 691 3.69 -7.79 17.03
N PHE A 692 4.44 -7.62 15.94
CA PHE A 692 5.82 -7.15 15.95
C PHE A 692 5.86 -5.63 15.84
N ASP A 693 6.46 -4.99 16.84
CA ASP A 693 6.78 -3.57 16.85
C ASP A 693 8.23 -3.30 16.45
N TYR A 694 8.50 -2.06 16.03
CA TYR A 694 9.77 -1.55 15.50
C TYR A 694 10.46 -2.51 14.50
N PRO A 695 9.76 -3.09 13.49
CA PRO A 695 10.35 -4.13 12.65
C PRO A 695 11.58 -3.63 11.87
N SER A 696 11.59 -2.35 11.51
CA SER A 696 12.75 -1.58 11.03
C SER A 696 14.04 -1.78 11.82
N SER A 697 13.97 -1.95 13.15
CA SER A 697 15.16 -2.18 13.99
C SER A 697 15.89 -3.51 13.69
N GLY A 698 15.17 -4.50 13.14
CA GLY A 698 15.69 -5.78 12.62
C GLY A 698 16.13 -5.72 11.15
N TRP A 699 16.08 -4.56 10.48
CA TRP A 699 16.61 -4.40 9.12
C TRP A 699 18.15 -4.30 9.14
N ALA A 700 18.83 -5.46 9.12
CA ALA A 700 20.28 -5.65 9.14
C ALA A 700 21.04 -5.12 7.89
N LYS A 701 20.85 -3.84 7.57
CA LYS A 701 21.35 -3.18 6.35
C LYS A 701 22.87 -3.04 6.27
N ASP A 702 23.56 -3.03 7.41
CA ASP A 702 25.01 -2.84 7.49
C ASP A 702 25.76 -4.21 7.57
N GLY A 703 25.05 -5.33 7.36
CA GLY A 703 25.60 -6.69 7.41
C GLY A 703 25.49 -7.33 8.80
N GLY A 704 26.45 -8.19 9.13
CA GLY A 704 26.57 -8.82 10.45
C GLY A 704 25.83 -10.16 10.64
N MET A 705 25.17 -10.67 9.61
CA MET A 705 24.48 -11.98 9.63
C MET A 705 25.47 -13.15 9.59
N GLU A 706 25.22 -14.19 10.40
CA GLU A 706 25.94 -15.46 10.42
C GLU A 706 25.77 -16.24 9.10
N ASP A 707 24.57 -16.23 8.49
CA ASP A 707 24.45 -16.64 7.09
C ASP A 707 25.01 -15.56 6.16
N LYS A 708 26.29 -15.70 5.83
CA LYS A 708 27.02 -14.91 4.83
C LYS A 708 26.39 -14.89 3.42
N HIS A 709 25.38 -15.72 3.14
CA HIS A 709 24.60 -15.75 1.90
C HIS A 709 23.16 -15.23 2.06
N ALA A 710 22.74 -14.85 3.26
CA ALA A 710 21.50 -14.11 3.45
C ALA A 710 21.64 -12.69 2.89
N THR A 711 20.54 -12.17 2.37
CA THR A 711 20.36 -10.74 2.12
C THR A 711 19.65 -10.13 3.33
N THR A 712 19.63 -8.79 3.44
CA THR A 712 18.86 -8.16 4.52
C THR A 712 17.36 -8.48 4.40
N ALA A 713 16.82 -8.57 3.19
CA ALA A 713 15.45 -9.03 2.91
C ALA A 713 15.18 -10.48 3.37
N ALA A 714 16.11 -11.41 3.15
CA ALA A 714 15.96 -12.79 3.59
C ALA A 714 15.96 -12.90 5.13
N ALA A 715 16.89 -12.21 5.81
CA ALA A 715 16.94 -12.16 7.26
C ALA A 715 15.69 -11.49 7.87
N TYR A 716 15.23 -10.37 7.29
CA TYR A 716 14.00 -9.69 7.71
C TYR A 716 12.76 -10.58 7.56
N ARG A 717 12.68 -11.41 6.51
CA ARG A 717 11.59 -12.37 6.34
C ARG A 717 11.56 -13.45 7.42
N ASN A 718 12.72 -13.84 7.97
CA ASN A 718 12.75 -14.86 9.04
C ASN A 718 12.02 -14.43 10.31
N ILE A 719 12.03 -13.14 10.67
CA ILE A 719 11.27 -12.55 11.79
C ILE A 719 9.81 -13.05 11.77
N PHE A 720 9.15 -12.88 10.62
CA PHE A 720 7.73 -13.19 10.45
C PHE A 720 7.50 -14.66 10.09
N LYS A 721 8.42 -15.27 9.32
CA LYS A 721 8.34 -16.68 8.92
C LYS A 721 8.32 -17.60 10.14
N TYR A 722 9.26 -17.45 11.07
CA TYR A 722 9.33 -18.34 12.25
C TYR A 722 8.11 -18.17 13.17
N ALA A 723 7.60 -16.95 13.33
CA ALA A 723 6.35 -16.71 14.05
C ALA A 723 5.14 -17.37 13.38
N SER A 724 5.04 -17.28 12.05
CA SER A 724 3.92 -17.84 11.27
C SER A 724 3.95 -19.38 11.26
N ASP A 725 5.11 -19.99 11.00
CA ASP A 725 5.30 -21.44 11.03
C ASP A 725 5.11 -22.03 12.44
N GLY A 726 5.66 -21.35 13.46
CA GLY A 726 5.64 -21.80 14.85
C GLY A 726 4.25 -21.74 15.49
N LEU A 727 3.51 -20.63 15.29
CA LEU A 727 2.11 -20.51 15.68
C LEU A 727 1.17 -21.38 14.82
N GLY A 728 1.54 -21.59 13.56
CA GLY A 728 0.90 -22.51 12.63
C GLY A 728 -0.25 -21.91 11.81
N PRO A 729 -0.90 -22.72 10.95
CA PRO A 729 -1.91 -22.24 9.99
C PRO A 729 -3.07 -21.49 10.66
N GLY A 730 -3.39 -20.30 10.11
CA GLY A 730 -4.42 -19.41 10.66
C GLY A 730 -3.91 -18.45 11.75
N ALA A 731 -2.58 -18.37 11.97
CA ALA A 731 -1.99 -17.39 12.88
C ALA A 731 -2.25 -15.94 12.43
N TYR A 732 -2.41 -15.05 13.40
CA TYR A 732 -2.63 -13.61 13.23
C TYR A 732 -1.34 -12.83 13.53
N VAL A 733 -0.30 -13.04 12.72
CA VAL A 733 0.97 -12.30 12.79
C VAL A 733 0.80 -10.90 12.19
N HIS A 734 1.21 -9.85 12.91
CA HIS A 734 1.02 -8.45 12.52
C HIS A 734 2.36 -7.69 12.50
N GLU A 735 2.64 -6.96 11.43
CA GLU A 735 3.83 -6.12 11.26
C GLU A 735 3.50 -4.62 11.39
N ARG A 736 4.25 -3.87 12.22
CA ARG A 736 4.22 -2.40 12.26
C ARG A 736 5.07 -1.78 11.13
N ASN A 737 4.71 -2.02 9.88
CA ASN A 737 5.47 -1.60 8.69
C ASN A 737 5.32 -0.07 8.41
N MET A 738 6.00 0.77 9.19
CA MET A 738 5.89 2.24 9.08
C MET A 738 7.00 2.91 8.28
N GLU A 739 8.21 2.36 8.30
CA GLU A 739 9.42 2.98 7.72
C GLU A 739 9.87 2.37 6.39
N ARG A 740 9.33 1.21 6.02
CA ARG A 740 9.87 0.39 4.92
C ARG A 740 8.91 0.08 3.78
N GLY A 741 7.60 0.24 3.97
CA GLY A 741 6.50 0.12 2.99
C GLY A 741 6.53 -1.06 2.00
N SER A 742 7.33 -2.08 2.29
CA SER A 742 7.71 -3.14 1.36
C SER A 742 6.74 -4.31 1.47
N ASP A 743 6.47 -4.94 0.33
CA ASP A 743 5.73 -6.20 0.18
C ASP A 743 6.59 -7.42 0.56
N SER A 744 7.84 -7.20 1.01
CA SER A 744 8.80 -8.26 1.37
C SER A 744 8.31 -9.29 2.39
N THR A 745 7.28 -8.99 3.18
CA THR A 745 6.69 -9.90 4.20
C THR A 745 5.34 -10.51 3.78
N ILE A 746 4.84 -10.19 2.58
CA ILE A 746 3.60 -10.78 2.05
C ILE A 746 3.74 -12.30 1.93
N GLY A 747 2.67 -13.01 2.31
CA GLY A 747 2.65 -14.46 2.49
C GLY A 747 3.07 -14.93 3.89
N LEU A 748 3.70 -14.07 4.72
CA LEU A 748 4.12 -14.40 6.08
C LEU A 748 3.25 -13.73 7.15
N VAL A 749 2.76 -12.51 6.89
CA VAL A 749 1.98 -11.70 7.85
C VAL A 749 0.48 -11.66 7.51
N ALA A 750 -0.36 -11.65 8.54
CA ALA A 750 -1.81 -11.52 8.45
C ALA A 750 -2.27 -10.05 8.37
N SER A 751 -1.58 -9.11 9.00
CA SER A 751 -1.86 -7.68 8.87
C SER A 751 -0.62 -6.80 8.87
N MET A 752 -0.76 -5.59 8.31
CA MET A 752 0.26 -4.53 8.36
C MET A 752 -0.37 -3.23 8.90
N ARG A 753 0.30 -2.58 9.86
CA ARG A 753 -0.14 -1.28 10.39
C ARG A 753 0.05 -0.18 9.34
N THR A 754 -0.96 0.69 9.15
CA THR A 754 -0.96 1.76 8.14
C THR A 754 -0.92 3.18 8.71
N GLU A 755 -0.82 3.34 10.03
CA GLU A 755 -0.82 4.62 10.76
C GLU A 755 0.18 4.58 11.91
N ASN A 756 0.71 5.74 12.34
CA ASN A 756 1.38 5.83 13.65
C ASN A 756 0.37 5.78 14.80
N ASP A 757 0.85 5.64 16.04
CA ASP A 757 0.05 5.34 17.23
C ASP A 757 -1.15 6.29 17.43
N THR A 758 -2.36 5.77 17.22
CA THR A 758 -3.56 6.60 17.14
C THR A 758 -4.87 5.88 17.44
N ASP A 759 -5.87 6.65 17.87
CA ASP A 759 -7.24 6.20 18.16
C ASP A 759 -8.32 6.86 17.26
N ILE A 760 -7.91 7.57 16.20
CA ILE A 760 -8.75 8.34 15.29
C ILE A 760 -8.75 7.69 13.88
N MET A 761 -9.78 7.95 13.08
CA MET A 761 -9.78 7.73 11.61
C MET A 761 -10.15 9.03 10.91
N ASP A 762 -9.42 9.42 9.88
CA ASP A 762 -9.71 10.61 9.08
C ASP A 762 -9.70 10.33 7.56
N SER A 763 -9.97 11.39 6.78
CA SER A 763 -10.04 11.33 5.33
C SER A 763 -8.74 10.88 4.65
N ALA A 764 -7.59 11.13 5.25
CA ALA A 764 -6.30 10.74 4.70
C ALA A 764 -6.01 9.26 5.00
N THR A 765 -6.28 8.79 6.22
CA THR A 765 -6.30 7.35 6.54
C THR A 765 -7.24 6.59 5.60
N VAL A 766 -8.46 7.11 5.39
CA VAL A 766 -9.45 6.53 4.47
C VAL A 766 -8.91 6.47 3.03
N THR A 767 -8.36 7.57 2.52
CA THR A 767 -7.84 7.68 1.15
C THR A 767 -6.64 6.74 0.91
N ARG A 768 -5.69 6.71 1.84
CA ARG A 768 -4.49 5.85 1.80
C ARG A 768 -4.84 4.37 1.67
N CYS A 769 -5.77 3.92 2.50
CA CYS A 769 -6.22 2.53 2.53
C CYS A 769 -7.09 2.22 1.30
N GLY A 770 -8.03 3.11 1.01
CA GLY A 770 -9.00 2.99 -0.09
C GLY A 770 -8.36 2.91 -1.47
N LEU A 771 -7.34 3.72 -1.77
CA LEU A 771 -6.61 3.67 -3.04
C LEU A 771 -5.70 2.44 -3.18
N ARG A 772 -5.51 1.66 -2.10
CA ARG A 772 -4.75 0.40 -2.07
C ARG A 772 -5.67 -0.83 -1.87
N TRP A 773 -6.97 -0.72 -2.20
CA TRP A 773 -7.99 -1.76 -2.00
C TRP A 773 -7.61 -3.14 -2.56
N TYR A 774 -6.88 -3.18 -3.67
CA TYR A 774 -6.43 -4.39 -4.35
C TYR A 774 -5.44 -5.24 -3.53
N LYS A 775 -4.81 -4.66 -2.49
CA LYS A 775 -4.01 -5.39 -1.50
C LYS A 775 -4.83 -5.83 -0.28
N ASN A 776 -5.80 -5.03 0.15
CA ASN A 776 -6.56 -5.27 1.38
C ASN A 776 -7.49 -6.50 1.26
N ARG A 777 -7.36 -7.44 2.20
CA ARG A 777 -7.97 -8.78 2.20
C ARG A 777 -7.51 -9.72 1.06
N VAL A 778 -6.59 -9.27 0.20
CA VAL A 778 -6.06 -10.07 -0.94
C VAL A 778 -4.63 -10.52 -0.66
N LEU A 779 -3.81 -9.60 -0.16
CA LEU A 779 -2.39 -9.80 0.15
C LEU A 779 -2.11 -9.65 1.65
N ILE A 780 -2.72 -8.64 2.27
CA ILE A 780 -2.64 -8.32 3.70
C ILE A 780 -3.98 -7.80 4.19
N ASN A 781 -4.24 -7.85 5.50
CA ASN A 781 -5.27 -7.01 6.12
C ASN A 781 -4.63 -5.68 6.50
N GLN A 782 -5.16 -4.57 6.00
CA GLN A 782 -4.70 -3.24 6.41
C GLN A 782 -5.19 -2.94 7.83
N ASP A 783 -4.28 -2.58 8.74
CA ASP A 783 -4.58 -2.24 10.13
C ASP A 783 -4.38 -0.74 10.35
N THR A 784 -5.48 0.02 10.40
CA THR A 784 -5.44 1.49 10.60
C THR A 784 -5.12 1.89 12.04
N ASP A 785 -4.64 0.97 12.87
CA ASP A 785 -4.51 1.07 14.32
C ASP A 785 -5.85 1.23 15.05
N SER A 786 -5.78 1.40 16.36
CA SER A 786 -6.87 1.43 17.32
C SER A 786 -7.89 2.55 17.03
N LYS A 787 -9.12 2.39 17.51
CA LYS A 787 -10.19 3.39 17.36
C LYS A 787 -10.92 3.59 18.67
N ASN A 788 -11.07 4.85 19.10
CA ASN A 788 -11.79 5.24 20.30
C ASN A 788 -13.16 5.81 19.93
N ILE A 789 -14.11 4.92 19.69
CA ILE A 789 -15.48 5.31 19.33
C ILE A 789 -16.23 5.98 20.50
N VAL A 790 -15.76 5.81 21.75
CA VAL A 790 -16.36 6.47 22.94
C VAL A 790 -16.05 7.97 22.97
N ARG A 791 -14.89 8.41 22.47
CA ARG A 791 -14.60 9.85 22.26
C ARG A 791 -15.52 10.51 21.23
N LEU A 792 -16.17 9.72 20.37
CA LEU A 792 -17.01 10.19 19.27
C LEU A 792 -18.52 10.11 19.59
N LYS A 793 -18.89 9.59 20.76
CA LYS A 793 -20.27 9.27 21.18
C LYS A 793 -21.29 10.42 20.99
N ASP A 794 -20.83 11.67 21.07
CA ASP A 794 -21.67 12.87 21.03
C ASP A 794 -22.13 13.20 19.59
N ASN A 795 -21.51 12.60 18.56
CA ASN A 795 -22.01 12.57 17.19
C ASN A 795 -22.07 11.12 16.66
N ARG A 796 -23.27 10.54 16.66
CA ARG A 796 -23.51 9.15 16.22
C ARG A 796 -23.19 8.91 14.73
N ASP A 797 -23.31 9.92 13.87
CA ASP A 797 -22.94 9.77 12.46
C ASP A 797 -21.43 9.55 12.33
N VAL A 798 -20.60 10.26 13.11
CA VAL A 798 -19.14 10.07 13.12
C VAL A 798 -18.76 8.69 13.69
N VAL A 799 -19.45 8.20 14.73
CA VAL A 799 -19.28 6.82 15.22
C VAL A 799 -19.55 5.80 14.10
N ARG A 800 -20.68 5.95 13.39
CA ARG A 800 -21.08 5.06 12.29
C ARG A 800 -20.13 5.17 11.11
N SER A 801 -19.57 6.35 10.83
CA SER A 801 -18.56 6.56 9.80
C SER A 801 -17.26 5.83 10.11
N VAL A 802 -16.73 5.92 11.33
CA VAL A 802 -15.51 5.17 11.70
C VAL A 802 -15.74 3.67 11.58
N LEU A 803 -16.88 3.16 12.07
CA LEU A 803 -17.23 1.73 11.97
C LEU A 803 -17.42 1.27 10.52
N THR A 804 -18.05 2.09 9.67
CA THR A 804 -18.29 1.79 8.24
C THR A 804 -16.99 1.86 7.45
N MET A 805 -16.19 2.90 7.61
CA MET A 805 -14.96 3.06 6.83
C MET A 805 -13.86 2.07 7.25
N CYS A 806 -13.78 1.67 8.53
CA CYS A 806 -12.96 0.52 8.92
C CYS A 806 -13.38 -0.75 8.16
N TYR A 807 -14.68 -1.02 8.04
CA TYR A 807 -15.16 -2.17 7.26
C TYR A 807 -14.77 -2.07 5.78
N VAL A 808 -14.94 -0.88 5.18
CA VAL A 808 -14.79 -0.64 3.74
C VAL A 808 -13.34 -0.65 3.28
N VAL A 809 -12.43 0.08 3.97
CA VAL A 809 -11.05 0.27 3.50
C VAL A 809 -9.98 -0.44 4.33
N SER A 810 -10.21 -0.77 5.61
CA SER A 810 -9.27 -1.58 6.40
C SER A 810 -9.61 -3.08 6.29
N GLY A 811 -8.72 -3.95 6.79
CA GLY A 811 -8.98 -5.38 6.91
C GLY A 811 -9.47 -5.81 8.30
N ARG A 812 -9.40 -4.93 9.31
CA ARG A 812 -9.74 -5.21 10.72
C ARG A 812 -10.09 -3.95 11.52
N LEU A 813 -10.91 -4.11 12.56
CA LEU A 813 -11.08 -3.09 13.61
C LEU A 813 -10.25 -3.43 14.84
N LEU A 814 -9.40 -2.51 15.24
CA LEU A 814 -8.74 -2.50 16.54
C LEU A 814 -9.44 -1.45 17.41
N LEU A 815 -9.81 -1.80 18.64
CA LEU A 815 -10.55 -0.96 19.58
C LEU A 815 -9.61 -0.44 20.66
N ALA A 816 -9.66 0.87 20.89
CA ALA A 816 -9.04 1.53 22.04
C ALA A 816 -9.93 1.47 23.30
N ASN A 817 -11.17 0.99 23.19
CA ASN A 817 -12.14 0.96 24.28
C ASN A 817 -12.33 -0.45 24.84
N SER A 818 -12.54 -0.53 26.15
CA SER A 818 -13.15 -1.70 26.79
C SER A 818 -14.65 -1.73 26.47
N PHE A 819 -15.21 -2.92 26.30
CA PHE A 819 -16.65 -3.11 26.05
C PHE A 819 -17.54 -2.51 27.15
N ARG A 820 -17.02 -2.34 28.39
CA ARG A 820 -17.72 -1.66 29.49
C ARG A 820 -18.07 -0.19 29.23
N GLN A 821 -17.39 0.46 28.27
CA GLN A 821 -17.58 1.88 27.97
C GLN A 821 -18.69 2.14 26.94
N PHE A 822 -19.20 1.10 26.25
CA PHE A 822 -20.17 1.29 25.17
C PHE A 822 -21.58 1.53 25.71
N SER A 823 -22.25 2.57 25.18
CA SER A 823 -23.70 2.73 25.34
C SER A 823 -24.44 1.66 24.54
N LYS A 824 -25.73 1.45 24.84
CA LYS A 824 -26.58 0.51 24.09
C LYS A 824 -26.60 0.81 22.58
N ASP A 825 -26.62 2.09 22.22
CA ASP A 825 -26.60 2.54 20.83
C ASP A 825 -25.27 2.28 20.13
N MET A 826 -24.14 2.54 20.81
CA MET A 826 -22.81 2.23 20.28
C MET A 826 -22.58 0.73 20.12
N PHE A 827 -23.02 -0.06 21.12
CA PHE A 827 -22.99 -1.51 21.05
C PHE A 827 -23.82 -2.02 19.87
N TRP A 828 -25.04 -1.50 19.68
CA TRP A 828 -25.88 -1.85 18.53
C TRP A 828 -25.19 -1.48 17.21
N ASP A 829 -24.68 -0.25 17.06
CA ASP A 829 -23.96 0.18 15.84
C ASP A 829 -22.73 -0.71 15.57
N LEU A 830 -21.97 -1.12 16.61
CA LEU A 830 -20.87 -2.08 16.48
C LEU A 830 -21.34 -3.47 16.01
N THR A 831 -22.44 -4.00 16.56
CA THR A 831 -22.98 -5.29 16.10
C THR A 831 -23.46 -5.25 14.63
N ARG A 832 -23.85 -4.08 14.12
CA ARG A 832 -24.24 -3.92 12.71
C ARG A 832 -23.08 -4.01 11.72
N THR A 833 -21.83 -3.85 12.17
CA THR A 833 -20.65 -4.01 11.28
C THR A 833 -19.96 -5.36 11.42
N PHE A 834 -20.39 -6.23 12.33
CA PHE A 834 -19.80 -7.55 12.57
C PHE A 834 -20.76 -8.74 12.31
N PRO A 835 -20.27 -9.87 11.74
CA PRO A 835 -18.87 -10.16 11.42
C PRO A 835 -18.33 -9.37 10.22
N TYR A 836 -17.01 -9.22 10.13
CA TYR A 836 -16.36 -8.75 8.89
C TYR A 836 -16.38 -9.86 7.84
N HIS A 837 -16.45 -9.53 6.55
CA HIS A 837 -16.47 -10.53 5.49
C HIS A 837 -15.10 -11.20 5.29
N THR A 838 -15.12 -12.49 4.98
CA THR A 838 -13.93 -13.33 4.76
C THR A 838 -13.59 -13.59 3.29
N GLN A 839 -14.24 -12.88 2.36
CA GLN A 839 -13.89 -12.93 0.94
C GLN A 839 -12.62 -12.11 0.67
N ASN A 840 -11.72 -12.63 -0.16
CA ASN A 840 -10.52 -11.92 -0.62
C ASN A 840 -10.87 -10.83 -1.65
N LYS A 841 -11.54 -9.76 -1.20
CA LYS A 841 -11.97 -8.59 -1.97
C LYS A 841 -12.10 -7.39 -1.01
N SER A 842 -11.92 -6.18 -1.51
CA SER A 842 -12.29 -4.93 -0.83
C SER A 842 -13.05 -4.01 -1.79
N ALA A 843 -13.66 -2.95 -1.27
CA ALA A 843 -14.45 -2.01 -2.08
C ALA A 843 -13.56 -1.12 -2.97
N ARG A 844 -13.97 -0.88 -4.22
CA ARG A 844 -13.28 -0.02 -5.18
C ARG A 844 -13.55 1.46 -4.89
N PRO A 845 -12.57 2.36 -4.84
CA PRO A 845 -12.80 3.80 -4.73
C PRO A 845 -13.24 4.37 -6.09
N VAL A 846 -14.53 4.23 -6.44
CA VAL A 846 -15.03 4.47 -7.81
C VAL A 846 -14.98 5.93 -8.26
N ASP A 847 -14.82 6.89 -7.34
CA ASP A 847 -14.60 8.30 -7.67
C ASP A 847 -13.11 8.74 -7.60
N ALA A 848 -12.16 7.81 -7.39
CA ALA A 848 -10.73 8.10 -7.24
C ALA A 848 -10.12 9.00 -8.33
N PHE A 849 -10.46 8.77 -9.60
CA PHE A 849 -9.90 9.51 -10.72
C PHE A 849 -10.62 10.84 -11.01
N VAL A 850 -11.70 11.16 -10.29
CA VAL A 850 -12.51 12.38 -10.44
C VAL A 850 -12.67 13.20 -9.15
N SER A 851 -12.22 12.70 -8.00
CA SER A 851 -12.23 13.39 -6.70
C SER A 851 -10.84 13.40 -6.05
N PRO A 852 -10.40 14.50 -5.41
CA PRO A 852 -9.11 14.54 -4.70
C PRO A 852 -9.10 13.69 -3.41
N ILE A 853 -10.28 13.36 -2.87
CA ILE A 853 -10.50 12.45 -1.74
C ILE A 853 -11.63 11.52 -2.17
N PRO A 854 -11.43 10.20 -2.32
CA PRO A 854 -12.49 9.31 -2.75
C PRO A 854 -13.58 9.22 -1.68
N MET A 855 -14.80 9.59 -2.05
CA MET A 855 -16.00 9.66 -1.21
C MET A 855 -17.03 8.57 -1.56
N VAL A 856 -16.81 7.82 -2.64
CA VAL A 856 -17.71 6.73 -3.07
C VAL A 856 -16.94 5.42 -3.25
N TYR A 857 -17.37 4.37 -2.56
CA TYR A 857 -16.73 3.05 -2.58
C TYR A 857 -17.70 1.96 -3.01
N ASP A 858 -17.34 1.10 -3.96
CA ASP A 858 -18.19 0.03 -4.50
C ASP A 858 -17.69 -1.36 -4.09
N PHE A 859 -18.48 -2.07 -3.28
CA PHE A 859 -18.37 -3.52 -3.12
C PHE A 859 -19.45 -4.22 -3.96
N GLU A 860 -19.12 -4.53 -5.21
CA GLU A 860 -19.82 -5.47 -6.06
C GLU A 860 -19.93 -6.84 -5.37
N VAL A 861 -21.14 -7.23 -4.95
CA VAL A 861 -21.46 -8.58 -4.44
C VAL A 861 -21.67 -9.55 -5.61
N ASN A 862 -22.30 -9.08 -6.69
CA ASN A 862 -22.40 -9.72 -8.00
C ASN A 862 -22.85 -8.68 -9.05
N ASP A 863 -23.00 -9.11 -10.31
CA ASP A 863 -23.41 -8.30 -11.48
C ASP A 863 -24.73 -7.51 -11.33
N LYS A 864 -25.51 -7.81 -10.28
CA LYS A 864 -26.85 -7.26 -10.02
C LYS A 864 -27.02 -6.73 -8.60
N TRP A 865 -25.99 -6.77 -7.78
CA TRP A 865 -26.04 -6.32 -6.39
C TRP A 865 -24.69 -5.76 -5.95
N HIS A 866 -24.70 -4.47 -5.63
CA HIS A 866 -23.57 -3.70 -5.16
C HIS A 866 -23.89 -3.09 -3.79
N GLN A 867 -22.87 -2.98 -2.93
CA GLN A 867 -22.92 -2.22 -1.69
C GLN A 867 -22.05 -0.98 -1.87
N VAL A 868 -22.71 0.16 -2.06
CA VAL A 868 -22.06 1.43 -2.41
C VAL A 868 -21.99 2.32 -1.18
N THR A 869 -20.80 2.55 -0.65
CA THR A 869 -20.59 3.46 0.48
C THR A 869 -20.48 4.89 -0.03
N PHE A 870 -21.18 5.81 0.62
CA PHE A 870 -20.99 7.25 0.49
C PHE A 870 -20.38 7.76 1.79
N PHE A 871 -19.34 8.59 1.72
CA PHE A 871 -18.59 9.08 2.89
C PHE A 871 -18.38 10.59 2.83
N ASN A 872 -18.84 11.32 3.84
CA ASN A 872 -18.52 12.73 4.02
C ASN A 872 -17.29 12.88 4.95
N PRO A 873 -16.11 13.27 4.44
CA PRO A 873 -14.91 13.51 5.24
C PRO A 873 -14.95 14.79 6.10
N ASP A 874 -15.97 15.64 5.93
CA ASP A 874 -16.08 16.95 6.57
C ASP A 874 -17.02 16.88 7.78
N GLN A 875 -16.48 17.10 8.97
CA GLN A 875 -17.23 16.96 10.23
C GLN A 875 -18.03 18.22 10.60
N GLU A 876 -17.86 19.32 9.86
CA GLU A 876 -18.53 20.60 10.11
C GLU A 876 -19.64 20.90 9.08
N LYS A 877 -19.52 20.39 7.86
CA LYS A 877 -20.40 20.75 6.73
C LYS A 877 -21.05 19.54 6.07
N GLU A 878 -22.32 19.70 5.70
CA GLU A 878 -22.98 18.75 4.80
C GLU A 878 -22.32 18.74 3.41
N LYS A 879 -22.39 17.60 2.72
CA LYS A 879 -21.89 17.47 1.35
C LYS A 879 -22.87 16.74 0.45
N LYS A 880 -23.04 17.26 -0.76
CA LYS A 880 -23.76 16.61 -1.85
C LYS A 880 -22.79 15.71 -2.63
N ILE A 881 -22.96 14.39 -2.50
CA ILE A 881 -22.06 13.38 -3.06
C ILE A 881 -22.88 12.50 -4.01
N GLY A 882 -22.33 12.17 -5.18
CA GLY A 882 -23.09 11.43 -6.20
C GLY A 882 -22.24 10.76 -7.27
N ILE A 883 -22.67 9.57 -7.68
CA ILE A 883 -22.00 8.67 -8.65
C ILE A 883 -22.95 8.32 -9.79
N TYR A 884 -22.45 8.11 -11.01
CA TYR A 884 -23.28 7.61 -12.10
C TYR A 884 -23.50 6.09 -11.96
N ILE A 885 -24.72 5.61 -12.18
CA ILE A 885 -25.02 4.17 -12.12
C ILE A 885 -24.36 3.45 -13.31
N SER A 886 -24.54 3.97 -14.53
CA SER A 886 -23.87 3.47 -15.74
C SER A 886 -22.81 4.44 -16.27
N GLY A 887 -21.70 3.91 -16.77
CA GLY A 887 -20.67 4.69 -17.45
C GLY A 887 -19.34 3.93 -17.58
N ASP A 888 -18.28 4.67 -17.87
CA ASP A 888 -16.89 4.25 -17.61
C ASP A 888 -16.59 4.41 -16.11
N ARG A 889 -15.85 3.47 -15.51
CA ARG A 889 -15.42 3.55 -14.10
C ARG A 889 -14.47 4.71 -13.85
N PHE A 890 -13.56 4.99 -14.78
CA PHE A 890 -12.59 6.08 -14.65
C PHE A 890 -13.28 7.44 -14.46
N ASN A 891 -14.41 7.64 -15.14
CA ASN A 891 -15.19 8.87 -15.11
C ASN A 891 -16.20 8.95 -13.93
N GLY A 892 -16.04 8.13 -12.88
CA GLY A 892 -16.90 8.15 -11.69
C GLY A 892 -18.25 7.46 -11.91
N SER A 893 -18.22 6.15 -12.20
CA SER A 893 -19.45 5.35 -12.29
C SER A 893 -19.32 3.91 -11.77
N LEU A 894 -20.45 3.29 -11.45
CA LEU A 894 -20.54 1.88 -11.05
C LEU A 894 -20.46 0.91 -12.24
N ALA A 895 -20.39 1.41 -13.49
CA ALA A 895 -20.42 0.64 -14.74
C ALA A 895 -21.60 -0.35 -14.89
N LEU A 896 -22.73 -0.10 -14.20
CA LEU A 896 -23.94 -0.91 -14.30
C LEU A 896 -24.70 -0.69 -15.62
N ASN A 897 -25.59 -1.61 -15.98
CA ASN A 897 -26.32 -1.56 -17.26
C ASN A 897 -27.31 -0.38 -17.30
N LYS A 898 -27.07 0.57 -18.22
CA LYS A 898 -27.85 1.80 -18.42
C LYS A 898 -29.34 1.60 -18.76
N HIS A 899 -29.69 0.45 -19.33
CA HIS A 899 -31.06 0.13 -19.77
C HIS A 899 -31.91 -0.57 -18.70
N LYS A 900 -31.32 -0.91 -17.54
CA LYS A 900 -32.03 -1.52 -16.42
C LYS A 900 -32.59 -0.45 -15.46
N SER A 901 -33.23 -0.89 -14.40
CA SER A 901 -33.55 -0.07 -13.23
C SER A 901 -32.99 -0.74 -11.99
N TYR A 902 -32.68 0.06 -10.96
CA TYR A 902 -32.07 -0.40 -9.72
C TYR A 902 -32.84 0.14 -8.53
N TYR A 903 -33.10 -0.73 -7.55
CA TYR A 903 -33.54 -0.33 -6.23
C TYR A 903 -32.34 0.08 -5.39
N VAL A 904 -32.49 1.16 -4.62
CA VAL A 904 -31.45 1.69 -3.73
C VAL A 904 -32.02 1.81 -2.32
N TYR A 905 -31.27 1.29 -1.34
CA TYR A 905 -31.65 1.25 0.07
C TYR A 905 -30.48 1.67 0.97
N ASP A 906 -30.72 2.60 1.89
CA ASP A 906 -29.76 3.09 2.89
C ASP A 906 -29.94 2.34 4.21
N PHE A 907 -28.88 1.66 4.66
CA PHE A 907 -28.90 0.90 5.90
C PHE A 907 -29.02 1.78 7.15
N TRP A 908 -28.21 2.84 7.29
CA TRP A 908 -28.04 3.53 8.57
C TRP A 908 -29.23 4.44 8.92
N ASN A 909 -29.93 4.92 7.90
CA ASN A 909 -31.14 5.73 8.03
C ASN A 909 -32.44 4.90 7.81
N ASP A 910 -32.35 3.56 7.70
CA ASP A 910 -33.43 2.61 7.32
C ASP A 910 -34.34 3.10 6.18
N ASN A 911 -33.73 3.69 5.14
CA ASN A 911 -34.44 4.51 4.17
C ASN A 911 -34.40 3.92 2.76
N PHE A 912 -35.57 3.77 2.15
CA PHE A 912 -35.70 3.38 0.75
C PHE A 912 -35.54 4.59 -0.18
N THR A 913 -34.34 4.78 -0.71
CA THR A 913 -33.99 5.88 -1.63
C THR A 913 -34.78 5.82 -2.95
N GLY A 914 -35.26 4.64 -3.35
CA GLY A 914 -36.25 4.48 -4.43
C GLY A 914 -35.80 3.57 -5.58
N LYS A 915 -36.49 3.71 -6.72
CA LYS A 915 -36.23 3.00 -7.99
C LYS A 915 -35.61 3.95 -9.01
N LEU A 916 -34.31 3.81 -9.28
CA LEU A 916 -33.57 4.63 -10.22
C LEU A 916 -33.43 3.94 -11.58
N LYS A 917 -33.36 4.70 -12.67
CA LYS A 917 -32.98 4.19 -14.00
C LYS A 917 -31.46 3.97 -14.04
N GLY A 918 -30.99 3.00 -14.83
CA GLY A 918 -29.55 2.74 -15.00
C GLY A 918 -28.77 3.93 -15.55
N SER A 919 -29.43 4.80 -16.33
CA SER A 919 -28.87 6.06 -16.84
C SER A 919 -28.89 7.23 -15.83
N ALA A 920 -29.24 7.01 -14.57
CA ALA A 920 -29.32 8.05 -13.55
C ALA A 920 -28.00 8.23 -12.78
N LYS A 921 -27.87 9.40 -12.14
CA LYS A 921 -26.91 9.64 -11.07
C LYS A 921 -27.57 9.26 -9.74
N LEU A 922 -26.93 8.40 -8.95
CA LEU A 922 -27.28 8.21 -7.54
C LEU A 922 -26.59 9.31 -6.75
N GLU A 923 -27.36 10.22 -6.16
CA GLU A 923 -26.85 11.40 -5.46
C GLU A 923 -27.56 11.58 -4.12
N GLN A 924 -26.82 11.97 -3.09
CA GLN A 924 -27.27 12.10 -1.71
C GLN A 924 -26.69 13.38 -1.09
N VAL A 925 -27.43 14.01 -0.17
CA VAL A 925 -26.86 15.01 0.77
C VAL A 925 -26.55 14.27 2.06
N LEU A 926 -25.27 14.23 2.43
CA LEU A 926 -24.77 13.62 3.66
C LEU A 926 -24.52 14.69 4.73
N ARG A 927 -24.89 14.36 5.97
CA ARG A 927 -24.69 15.22 7.15
C ARG A 927 -23.18 15.35 7.47
N PRO A 928 -22.78 16.33 8.30
CA PRO A 928 -21.38 16.48 8.71
C PRO A 928 -20.85 15.18 9.35
N GLY A 929 -19.79 14.63 8.79
CA GLY A 929 -19.15 13.39 9.23
C GLY A 929 -19.97 12.10 9.03
N GLU A 930 -21.02 12.11 8.21
CA GLU A 930 -21.85 10.92 7.92
C GLU A 930 -21.20 9.97 6.88
N ALA A 931 -21.47 8.66 7.02
CA ALA A 931 -21.28 7.66 5.98
C ALA A 931 -22.55 6.82 5.84
N ARG A 932 -22.93 6.49 4.60
CA ARG A 932 -24.10 5.66 4.27
C ARG A 932 -23.66 4.42 3.52
N MET A 933 -24.29 3.28 3.82
CA MET A 933 -24.08 2.04 3.08
C MET A 933 -25.33 1.74 2.24
N MET A 934 -25.20 1.89 0.92
CA MET A 934 -26.31 1.86 -0.03
C MET A 934 -26.36 0.52 -0.77
N SER A 935 -27.37 -0.31 -0.52
CA SER A 935 -27.60 -1.54 -1.29
C SER A 935 -28.25 -1.21 -2.62
N VAL A 936 -27.48 -1.27 -3.71
CA VAL A 936 -27.94 -1.04 -5.10
C VAL A 936 -28.20 -2.40 -5.75
N ARG A 937 -29.44 -2.70 -6.14
CA ARG A 937 -29.86 -4.00 -6.69
C ARG A 937 -30.65 -3.87 -7.99
N GLU A 938 -30.43 -4.75 -8.97
CA GLU A 938 -31.26 -4.81 -10.18
C GLU A 938 -32.74 -5.08 -9.80
N VAL A 939 -33.66 -4.37 -10.45
CA VAL A 939 -35.11 -4.55 -10.29
C VAL A 939 -35.55 -5.83 -11.01
N LEU A 940 -36.36 -6.64 -10.31
CA LEU A 940 -36.99 -7.86 -10.82
C LEU A 940 -38.51 -7.66 -10.97
N GLU A 941 -39.15 -8.52 -11.78
CA GLU A 941 -40.61 -8.54 -12.01
C GLU A 941 -41.39 -9.37 -10.96
N VAL A 942 -40.73 -9.72 -9.85
CA VAL A 942 -41.24 -10.60 -8.77
C VAL A 942 -40.72 -10.10 -7.42
N PRO A 943 -41.41 -10.36 -6.28
CA PRO A 943 -40.98 -9.89 -4.96
C PRO A 943 -39.53 -10.29 -4.63
N GLN A 944 -38.73 -9.32 -4.19
CA GLN A 944 -37.29 -9.48 -3.97
C GLN A 944 -36.84 -8.83 -2.66
N VAL A 945 -35.88 -9.43 -1.95
CA VAL A 945 -35.21 -8.78 -0.82
C VAL A 945 -34.36 -7.61 -1.33
N LEU A 946 -34.48 -6.46 -0.67
CA LEU A 946 -33.61 -5.30 -0.84
C LEU A 946 -32.57 -5.15 0.27
N SER A 947 -32.98 -5.35 1.52
CA SER A 947 -32.15 -5.02 2.69
C SER A 947 -32.52 -5.83 3.92
N THR A 948 -31.63 -5.85 4.92
CA THR A 948 -31.83 -6.44 6.24
C THR A 948 -31.24 -5.51 7.31
N ASN A 949 -31.85 -5.40 8.50
CA ASN A 949 -31.37 -4.54 9.59
C ASN A 949 -30.23 -5.15 10.44
N ARG A 950 -29.80 -6.38 10.12
CA ARG A 950 -28.80 -7.12 10.91
C ARG A 950 -27.37 -6.63 10.66
N HIS A 951 -27.02 -6.30 9.42
CA HIS A 951 -25.65 -6.00 9.05
C HIS A 951 -25.58 -4.96 7.91
N ILE A 952 -24.56 -4.09 7.92
CA ILE A 952 -24.41 -3.03 6.91
C ILE A 952 -24.37 -3.56 5.47
N MET A 953 -23.96 -4.81 5.24
CA MET A 953 -23.98 -5.46 3.93
C MET A 953 -25.35 -6.06 3.55
N GLN A 954 -26.42 -5.72 4.29
CA GLN A 954 -27.82 -5.81 3.90
C GLN A 954 -28.21 -7.17 3.28
N GLY A 955 -27.93 -8.24 4.02
CA GLY A 955 -28.19 -9.62 3.63
C GLY A 955 -26.95 -10.43 3.25
N TYR A 956 -25.81 -9.82 2.93
CA TYR A 956 -24.67 -10.56 2.35
C TYR A 956 -24.06 -11.62 3.28
N LEU A 957 -24.09 -11.39 4.60
CA LEU A 957 -23.52 -12.31 5.60
C LEU A 957 -24.61 -13.07 6.40
N ASP A 958 -25.82 -12.51 6.44
CA ASP A 958 -26.95 -12.93 7.26
C ASP A 958 -28.09 -13.60 6.48
N MET A 959 -28.19 -13.40 5.16
CA MET A 959 -29.18 -14.03 4.29
C MET A 959 -28.51 -15.14 3.46
N ILE A 960 -28.62 -16.39 3.91
CA ILE A 960 -27.96 -17.56 3.29
C ILE A 960 -28.54 -17.84 1.90
N LYS A 961 -29.85 -17.66 1.75
CA LYS A 961 -30.58 -18.04 0.54
C LYS A 961 -31.88 -17.26 0.43
N THR A 962 -32.26 -16.91 -0.80
CA THR A 962 -33.63 -16.48 -1.13
C THR A 962 -34.08 -17.14 -2.43
N LYS A 963 -35.38 -17.41 -2.58
CA LYS A 963 -35.97 -17.94 -3.80
C LYS A 963 -37.46 -17.59 -3.91
N TRP A 964 -37.82 -16.94 -5.02
CA TRP A 964 -39.21 -16.79 -5.45
C TRP A 964 -39.75 -18.11 -6.04
N ASN A 965 -40.95 -18.50 -5.64
CA ASN A 965 -41.74 -19.55 -6.28
C ASN A 965 -42.93 -18.91 -7.03
N PRO A 966 -42.97 -18.92 -8.37
CA PRO A 966 -44.04 -18.31 -9.14
C PRO A 966 -45.36 -19.08 -9.07
N VAL A 967 -45.34 -20.38 -8.74
CA VAL A 967 -46.55 -21.22 -8.68
C VAL A 967 -47.34 -20.92 -7.41
N THR A 968 -46.67 -20.88 -6.27
CA THR A 968 -47.28 -20.60 -4.95
C THR A 968 -47.25 -19.10 -4.58
N LYS A 969 -46.70 -18.25 -5.48
CA LYS A 969 -46.48 -16.81 -5.27
C LYS A 969 -45.77 -16.51 -3.93
N THR A 970 -44.75 -17.30 -3.61
CA THR A 970 -44.06 -17.26 -2.30
C THR A 970 -42.61 -16.83 -2.46
N LEU A 971 -42.17 -15.83 -1.70
CA LEU A 971 -40.76 -15.55 -1.47
C LEU A 971 -40.31 -16.35 -0.24
N ASN A 972 -39.37 -17.25 -0.44
CA ASN A 972 -38.79 -18.09 0.60
C ASN A 972 -37.35 -17.64 0.86
N GLY A 973 -36.87 -17.77 2.09
CA GLY A 973 -35.46 -17.54 2.41
C GLY A 973 -34.99 -18.25 3.67
N ILE A 974 -33.68 -18.18 3.90
CA ILE A 974 -33.02 -18.72 5.08
C ILE A 974 -32.10 -17.65 5.64
N SER A 975 -32.32 -17.26 6.90
CA SER A 975 -31.64 -16.14 7.57
C SER A 975 -30.97 -16.56 8.86
N LYS A 976 -29.77 -16.06 9.13
CA LYS A 976 -29.06 -16.19 10.41
C LYS A 976 -29.60 -15.17 11.40
N ILE A 977 -30.43 -15.62 12.34
CA ILE A 977 -31.06 -14.78 13.35
C ILE A 977 -30.21 -14.79 14.62
N VAL A 978 -30.08 -13.63 15.26
CA VAL A 978 -29.42 -13.47 16.56
C VAL A 978 -30.48 -13.43 17.67
N SER A 979 -30.20 -14.13 18.77
CA SER A 979 -31.08 -14.21 19.95
C SER A 979 -31.47 -12.82 20.44
N ASN A 980 -32.78 -12.58 20.53
CA ASN A 980 -33.39 -11.35 21.03
C ASN A 980 -33.06 -10.04 20.25
N ASP A 981 -32.46 -10.14 19.05
CA ASP A 981 -32.31 -9.02 18.11
C ASP A 981 -33.38 -9.10 17.01
N PRO A 982 -34.38 -8.20 16.96
CA PRO A 982 -35.46 -8.29 15.97
C PRO A 982 -34.96 -8.12 14.54
N TYR A 983 -34.94 -9.21 13.79
CA TYR A 983 -34.43 -9.26 12.42
C TYR A 983 -35.50 -8.80 11.44
N VAL A 984 -35.23 -7.76 10.66
CA VAL A 984 -36.18 -7.13 9.73
C VAL A 984 -35.62 -7.18 8.31
N ILE A 985 -36.41 -7.74 7.39
CA ILE A 985 -36.11 -7.86 5.98
C ILE A 985 -36.99 -6.87 5.19
N SER A 986 -36.37 -5.96 4.44
CA SER A 986 -37.07 -5.07 3.52
C SER A 986 -37.21 -5.75 2.16
N ILE A 987 -38.46 -6.00 1.73
CA ILE A 987 -38.81 -6.70 0.48
C ILE A 987 -39.52 -5.72 -0.47
N ALA A 988 -39.06 -5.58 -1.71
CA ALA A 988 -39.81 -4.86 -2.73
C ALA A 988 -40.97 -5.75 -3.23
N SER A 989 -42.20 -5.23 -3.19
CA SER A 989 -43.40 -5.99 -3.57
C SER A 989 -43.54 -6.21 -5.08
N ASN A 990 -42.90 -5.36 -5.89
CA ASN A 990 -42.88 -5.43 -7.36
C ASN A 990 -44.28 -5.62 -8.01
N GLY A 991 -45.27 -4.92 -7.45
CA GLY A 991 -46.67 -4.92 -7.93
C GLY A 991 -47.59 -5.96 -7.27
N TYR A 992 -47.03 -6.85 -6.44
CA TYR A 992 -47.80 -7.83 -5.68
C TYR A 992 -48.30 -7.22 -4.35
N LYS A 993 -49.30 -7.85 -3.73
CA LYS A 993 -49.77 -7.56 -2.36
C LYS A 993 -49.30 -8.69 -1.43
N SER A 994 -48.73 -8.40 -0.27
CA SER A 994 -48.44 -9.47 0.71
C SER A 994 -49.74 -9.99 1.33
N LEU A 995 -49.78 -11.28 1.67
CA LEU A 995 -50.91 -11.92 2.34
C LEU A 995 -50.58 -12.32 3.78
N TYR A 996 -49.62 -13.23 3.94
CA TYR A 996 -49.20 -13.79 5.23
C TYR A 996 -47.77 -14.33 5.16
N CYS A 997 -47.20 -14.63 6.32
CA CYS A 997 -45.86 -15.19 6.49
C CYS A 997 -45.88 -16.38 7.44
N PHE A 998 -44.92 -17.31 7.29
CA PHE A 998 -44.76 -18.45 8.17
C PHE A 998 -43.30 -18.94 8.20
N CYS A 999 -42.96 -19.66 9.27
CA CYS A 999 -41.72 -20.41 9.45
C CYS A 999 -42.04 -21.73 10.16
N ASN A 1000 -41.21 -22.75 9.98
CA ASN A 1000 -41.39 -24.06 10.61
C ASN A 1000 -40.65 -24.11 11.96
N ASP A 1001 -40.96 -23.17 12.87
CA ASP A 1001 -40.30 -23.05 14.17
C ASP A 1001 -41.24 -22.44 15.23
N ASP A 1002 -41.70 -23.27 16.18
CA ASP A 1002 -42.69 -22.87 17.20
C ASP A 1002 -42.21 -21.76 18.16
N GLY A 1003 -40.90 -21.53 18.23
CA GLY A 1003 -40.29 -20.50 19.06
C GLY A 1003 -40.10 -19.15 18.37
N THR A 1004 -40.44 -19.02 17.09
CA THR A 1004 -40.11 -17.84 16.27
C THR A 1004 -41.37 -17.10 15.81
N ARG A 1005 -41.49 -15.80 16.12
CA ARG A 1005 -42.62 -14.96 15.69
C ARG A 1005 -42.27 -14.22 14.40
N LEU A 1006 -43.13 -14.35 13.39
CA LEU A 1006 -43.06 -13.61 12.13
C LEU A 1006 -44.21 -12.60 12.02
N THR A 1007 -43.91 -11.39 11.54
CA THR A 1007 -44.91 -10.34 11.27
C THR A 1007 -44.59 -9.61 9.96
N LEU A 1008 -45.59 -9.42 9.10
CA LEU A 1008 -45.50 -8.58 7.90
C LEU A 1008 -46.10 -7.19 8.13
N PHE A 1009 -45.42 -6.16 7.62
CA PHE A 1009 -45.91 -4.79 7.56
C PHE A 1009 -45.84 -4.32 6.09
N ASN A 1010 -46.87 -3.65 5.58
CA ASN A 1010 -46.88 -3.08 4.23
C ASN A 1010 -46.61 -1.58 4.30
N GLU A 1011 -45.73 -1.08 3.45
CA GLU A 1011 -45.36 0.34 3.38
C GLU A 1011 -45.98 1.02 2.14
N SER A 1012 -46.28 2.32 2.26
CA SER A 1012 -46.87 3.14 1.18
C SER A 1012 -45.94 3.34 -0.02
N ASN A 1013 -44.63 3.14 0.17
CA ASN A 1013 -43.58 3.22 -0.85
C ASN A 1013 -43.51 1.97 -1.76
N GLY A 1014 -44.34 0.94 -1.50
CA GLY A 1014 -44.34 -0.33 -2.25
C GLY A 1014 -43.42 -1.42 -1.68
N LEU A 1015 -42.82 -1.21 -0.50
CA LEU A 1015 -42.10 -2.23 0.24
C LEU A 1015 -43.00 -3.01 1.21
N VAL A 1016 -42.48 -4.16 1.65
CA VAL A 1016 -43.03 -5.00 2.72
C VAL A 1016 -41.90 -5.34 3.66
N LYS A 1017 -42.06 -5.07 4.96
CA LYS A 1017 -41.11 -5.46 6.01
C LYS A 1017 -41.54 -6.81 6.58
N LEU A 1018 -40.69 -7.82 6.51
CA LEU A 1018 -40.86 -9.07 7.27
C LEU A 1018 -39.97 -9.01 8.52
N LYS A 1019 -40.61 -8.93 9.69
CA LYS A 1019 -39.94 -9.01 11.00
C LYS A 1019 -39.95 -10.45 11.50
N ILE A 1020 -38.80 -10.90 12.01
CA ILE A 1020 -38.55 -12.21 12.60
C ILE A 1020 -38.01 -11.96 14.03
N GLU A 1021 -38.67 -12.53 15.03
CA GLU A 1021 -38.28 -12.44 16.45
C GLU A 1021 -38.05 -13.85 16.99
N CYS A 1022 -36.85 -14.09 17.50
CA CYS A 1022 -36.38 -15.42 17.91
C CYS A 1022 -35.61 -15.36 19.24
N PRO A 1023 -35.87 -16.26 20.20
CA PRO A 1023 -35.18 -16.28 21.49
C PRO A 1023 -33.77 -16.90 21.45
N GLY A 1024 -33.32 -17.43 20.31
CA GLY A 1024 -32.02 -18.12 20.19
C GLY A 1024 -31.28 -17.81 18.88
N ASN A 1025 -29.96 -18.01 18.86
CA ASN A 1025 -29.16 -17.92 17.64
C ASN A 1025 -29.44 -19.16 16.78
N LYS A 1026 -30.05 -18.99 15.60
CA LYS A 1026 -30.30 -20.10 14.66
C LYS A 1026 -30.55 -19.61 13.24
N GLU A 1027 -30.42 -20.53 12.30
CA GLU A 1027 -30.84 -20.33 10.92
C GLU A 1027 -32.35 -20.59 10.83
N ILE A 1028 -33.12 -19.59 10.40
CA ILE A 1028 -34.58 -19.66 10.25
C ILE A 1028 -34.95 -19.74 8.78
N GLU A 1029 -35.61 -20.83 8.38
CA GLU A 1029 -36.35 -20.88 7.12
C GLU A 1029 -37.66 -20.10 7.26
N TRP A 1030 -37.88 -19.12 6.38
CA TRP A 1030 -39.06 -18.26 6.37
C TRP A 1030 -39.69 -18.18 4.99
N ALA A 1031 -41.00 -17.96 4.97
CA ALA A 1031 -41.79 -17.76 3.77
C ALA A 1031 -42.72 -16.54 3.92
N ALA A 1032 -42.82 -15.74 2.86
CA ALA A 1032 -43.81 -14.68 2.70
C ALA A 1032 -44.62 -14.94 1.43
N VAL A 1033 -45.94 -15.05 1.58
CA VAL A 1033 -46.89 -15.31 0.49
C VAL A 1033 -47.48 -14.01 -0.02
N PHE A 1034 -47.56 -13.88 -1.33
CA PHE A 1034 -48.05 -12.70 -2.03
C PHE A 1034 -49.15 -13.07 -3.03
N ASP A 1035 -49.91 -12.08 -3.47
CA ASP A 1035 -50.80 -12.20 -4.62
C ASP A 1035 -50.58 -11.08 -5.65
N ARG A 1036 -50.87 -11.36 -6.91
CA ARG A 1036 -50.78 -10.38 -8.00
C ARG A 1036 -52.16 -9.74 -8.19
N ARG A 1037 -52.21 -8.42 -8.21
CA ARG A 1037 -53.42 -7.68 -8.63
C ARG A 1037 -53.62 -7.77 -10.14
#